data_AF-A0A3L6E9E3-F1
#
_entry.id   AF-A0A3L6E9E3-F1
#
_cell.length_a   1.000
_cell.length_b   1.000
_cell.length_c   1.000
_cell.angle_alpha   90.00
_cell.angle_beta   90.00
_cell.angle_gamma   90.00
#
_symmetry.space_group_name_H-M   'P 1'
#
loop_
_entity.id
_entity.type
_entity.pdbx_description
1 polymer ?
#
loop_
_entity_poly.entity_id
_entity_poly.type
_entity_poly.pdbx_seq_one_letter_code
_entity_poly.pdbx_strand_id
1 'polypeptide(L)'
;MGYHHLLLSPSVAQPPRPALLPPPRGRRGSGVGRVATAVFASASSTARSPAADDATRRRAVLLVGVSVLPLLRLRDAAAAAARAQLSSVDLVTDRTDIQKADVTQPEEPWEELHQPDEQGQPARNPLAGLLNAIAVIASGVFAGLLGTSQQEKKALQSTISSMETKLVENEAAMSMLRENYEKRILDEQVKLKKEARKFQEEETFLQDQLASSRRTVTSLTEEVQREKDLVEQLNLEIDRLKSSIAEAEEDKHLSEGKLKENMEVLDILYGKVNLLSQEVNGKDEHIRELSSSLSAKEKDYENLNVICNQAKEDLEQANSQIKQVEKDVRTAKDDLKSKASLINSLNEKVQTLYTEKGEVEEKLSALVSQYTYLKSASEERASHDSELLVQKDDMLNQLEEKLSAALSDSSKDRTRIAELNNELVTTRTILDNEVVARKKLSDLVEFTEEALTGSRNEVFKLSEELDAVKRSNQDLMTQISKLTDEASEVRQALANKIEQAESVSATLSDELASVREVLKKSEGELEITSKQLVLVSEAHSDLNKELLGAYKQLESTQSELVKERKISATLNMELEALVKQSVIESEARKTLQVDLDEATRSLNEVNKSTLCLSKQLETTNSKISAIKEEKDMLSMFLEEQKKSTVEAQENMEDAQNTIKRLGTERESFEVRSKKLEEELATAKGEILRLRRHISTGGSPNTQVLSEAGAAPISSRALKQQPMNDRVQNINGADAVPPRSPKRIYRRKRKPAA
;
A
#
# COMPACT_ATOMS: atom_id res chain seq x y z
N MET A 1 -42.90 -23.67 -101.81
CA MET A 1 -41.51 -23.83 -101.31
C MET A 1 -41.64 -24.17 -99.82
N GLY A 2 -41.34 -25.37 -99.30
CA GLY A 2 -40.42 -26.42 -99.74
C GLY A 2 -39.17 -26.38 -98.83
N TYR A 3 -38.77 -27.40 -98.06
CA TYR A 3 -39.17 -28.82 -98.04
C TYR A 3 -39.24 -29.44 -96.61
N HIS A 4 -39.87 -30.61 -96.56
CA HIS A 4 -40.06 -31.64 -95.51
C HIS A 4 -38.78 -32.06 -94.71
N HIS A 5 -38.77 -32.86 -93.63
CA HIS A 5 -39.66 -33.88 -93.02
C HIS A 5 -39.65 -33.74 -91.46
N LEU A 6 -40.61 -34.15 -90.60
CA LEU A 6 -41.57 -35.27 -90.47
C LEU A 6 -41.07 -36.56 -89.76
N LEU A 7 -41.49 -36.71 -88.49
CA LEU A 7 -41.93 -37.90 -87.73
C LEU A 7 -41.06 -39.20 -87.69
N LEU A 8 -40.86 -39.76 -86.48
CA LEU A 8 -41.62 -40.94 -85.99
C LEU A 8 -41.39 -41.27 -84.49
N SER A 9 -42.41 -41.87 -83.87
CA SER A 9 -42.39 -42.70 -82.63
C SER A 9 -43.08 -44.04 -82.98
N PRO A 10 -43.30 -45.03 -82.09
CA PRO A 10 -42.87 -45.23 -80.69
C PRO A 10 -42.28 -46.65 -80.44
N SER A 11 -42.08 -47.05 -79.17
CA SER A 11 -42.42 -48.40 -78.68
C SER A 11 -42.65 -48.41 -77.16
N VAL A 12 -43.38 -49.41 -76.64
CA VAL A 12 -43.81 -49.51 -75.23
C VAL A 12 -43.59 -50.92 -74.70
N ALA A 13 -42.96 -51.04 -73.53
CA ALA A 13 -43.03 -52.24 -72.69
C ALA A 13 -42.92 -51.86 -71.19
N GLN A 14 -43.74 -52.51 -70.37
CA GLN A 14 -43.87 -52.40 -68.90
C GLN A 14 -43.77 -53.82 -68.31
N PRO A 15 -43.81 -54.05 -66.97
CA PRO A 15 -43.40 -53.26 -65.79
C PRO A 15 -42.39 -54.14 -64.96
N PRO A 16 -42.30 -54.17 -63.60
CA PRO A 16 -42.78 -53.28 -62.53
C PRO A 16 -41.70 -52.86 -61.48
N ARG A 17 -42.12 -52.00 -60.52
CA ARG A 17 -41.46 -51.75 -59.21
C ARG A 17 -41.96 -52.79 -58.17
N PRO A 18 -41.24 -53.12 -57.08
CA PRO A 18 -41.21 -52.25 -55.88
C PRO A 18 -39.93 -52.26 -54.99
N ALA A 19 -39.83 -51.19 -54.17
CA ALA A 19 -39.27 -51.11 -52.80
C ALA A 19 -37.80 -51.51 -52.44
N LEU A 20 -37.09 -50.51 -51.88
CA LEU A 20 -36.25 -50.52 -50.65
C LEU A 20 -35.08 -51.53 -50.47
N LEU A 21 -33.86 -50.97 -50.29
CA LEU A 21 -32.74 -51.26 -49.34
C LEU A 21 -32.53 -52.69 -48.75
N PRO A 22 -31.28 -53.17 -48.45
CA PRO A 22 -30.05 -52.37 -48.15
C PRO A 22 -28.71 -52.75 -48.90
N PRO A 23 -27.63 -53.36 -48.33
CA PRO A 23 -26.23 -52.84 -48.46
C PRO A 23 -25.22 -53.94 -48.95
N PRO A 24 -23.90 -54.03 -48.60
CA PRO A 24 -22.87 -53.10 -48.06
C PRO A 24 -21.46 -53.15 -48.77
N ARG A 25 -20.51 -52.30 -48.32
CA ARG A 25 -19.02 -52.45 -48.20
C ARG A 25 -18.17 -53.29 -49.20
N GLY A 26 -17.24 -52.60 -49.90
CA GLY A 26 -15.82 -52.98 -50.08
C GLY A 26 -15.46 -54.05 -51.14
N ARG A 27 -14.19 -54.43 -51.40
CA ARG A 27 -12.84 -53.80 -51.19
C ARG A 27 -11.74 -54.71 -51.82
N ARG A 28 -11.00 -54.24 -52.84
CA ARG A 28 -9.62 -54.64 -53.32
C ARG A 28 -9.50 -54.33 -54.83
N GLY A 29 -8.33 -54.01 -55.40
CA GLY A 29 -7.02 -53.68 -54.80
C GLY A 29 -5.84 -53.85 -55.78
N SER A 30 -4.72 -53.16 -55.50
CA SER A 30 -3.44 -53.16 -56.26
C SER A 30 -3.44 -52.44 -57.62
N GLY A 31 -2.41 -51.65 -58.00
CA GLY A 31 -1.26 -51.17 -57.21
C GLY A 31 -0.08 -50.66 -58.05
N VAL A 32 0.76 -49.79 -57.45
CA VAL A 32 2.07 -49.28 -57.95
C VAL A 32 2.00 -48.37 -59.21
N GLY A 33 2.69 -47.24 -59.32
CA GLY A 33 3.51 -46.46 -58.37
C GLY A 33 4.59 -45.61 -59.07
N ARG A 34 5.14 -44.57 -58.40
CA ARG A 34 6.27 -43.67 -58.84
C ARG A 34 5.95 -42.71 -60.02
N VAL A 35 6.62 -41.55 -60.23
CA VAL A 35 7.39 -40.61 -59.35
C VAL A 35 7.57 -39.24 -60.09
N ALA A 36 7.97 -38.19 -59.35
CA ALA A 36 8.54 -36.91 -59.79
C ALA A 36 7.64 -35.81 -60.39
N THR A 37 8.01 -34.57 -60.10
CA THR A 37 7.38 -33.30 -60.48
C THR A 37 8.38 -32.35 -61.15
N ALA A 38 7.90 -31.51 -62.06
CA ALA A 38 8.60 -30.39 -62.73
C ALA A 38 7.54 -29.48 -63.41
N VAL A 39 7.69 -28.17 -63.68
CA VAL A 39 8.66 -27.12 -63.31
C VAL A 39 8.09 -25.73 -63.73
N PHE A 40 8.57 -24.61 -63.13
CA PHE A 40 8.24 -23.17 -63.40
C PHE A 40 6.76 -22.74 -63.14
N ALA A 41 6.40 -21.56 -62.59
CA ALA A 41 6.87 -20.15 -62.66
C ALA A 41 6.39 -19.39 -63.93
N SER A 42 6.01 -18.10 -63.91
CA SER A 42 5.98 -17.03 -62.88
C SER A 42 4.89 -15.97 -63.28
N ALA A 43 4.60 -14.81 -62.67
CA ALA A 43 5.15 -13.98 -61.58
C ALA A 43 4.07 -12.99 -61.02
N SER A 44 4.45 -12.11 -60.05
CA SER A 44 3.95 -10.73 -59.76
C SER A 44 2.44 -10.38 -59.71
N SER A 45 1.91 -9.56 -58.78
CA SER A 45 2.45 -8.98 -57.52
C SER A 45 1.35 -8.25 -56.70
N THR A 46 1.46 -8.28 -55.36
CA THR A 46 0.92 -7.31 -54.35
C THR A 46 -0.59 -6.97 -54.26
N ALA A 47 -1.25 -7.55 -53.23
CA ALA A 47 -2.29 -7.00 -52.33
C ALA A 47 -3.61 -6.39 -52.91
N ARG A 48 -4.80 -6.52 -52.30
CA ARG A 48 -5.14 -6.43 -50.85
C ARG A 48 -6.59 -6.90 -50.53
N SER A 49 -6.78 -7.89 -49.65
CA SER A 49 -8.10 -8.28 -49.03
C SER A 49 -9.20 -8.82 -49.99
N PRO A 50 -10.38 -9.30 -49.52
CA PRO A 50 -10.81 -9.68 -48.15
C PRO A 50 -11.49 -11.09 -48.05
N ALA A 51 -11.81 -11.52 -46.81
CA ALA A 51 -12.97 -12.35 -46.34
C ALA A 51 -13.40 -13.66 -47.08
N ALA A 52 -14.02 -14.68 -46.46
CA ALA A 52 -14.49 -14.96 -45.09
C ALA A 52 -14.41 -16.50 -44.79
N ASP A 53 -14.80 -16.93 -43.58
CA ASP A 53 -15.35 -18.23 -43.11
C ASP A 53 -14.86 -19.58 -43.72
N ASP A 54 -14.69 -20.69 -43.00
CA ASP A 54 -15.28 -21.15 -41.72
C ASP A 54 -14.27 -22.06 -40.95
N ALA A 55 -14.62 -22.47 -39.74
CA ALA A 55 -13.80 -23.27 -38.84
C ALA A 55 -13.62 -24.74 -39.28
N THR A 56 -12.53 -25.38 -38.81
CA THR A 56 -12.65 -26.51 -37.86
C THR A 56 -11.28 -27.08 -37.44
N ARG A 57 -11.18 -27.52 -36.17
CA ARG A 57 -10.44 -28.74 -35.70
C ARG A 57 -8.91 -28.79 -35.97
N ARG A 58 -8.03 -29.10 -35.00
CA ARG A 58 -8.11 -30.11 -33.92
C ARG A 58 -6.78 -30.14 -33.14
N ARG A 59 -6.81 -30.50 -31.84
CA ARG A 59 -5.72 -31.11 -31.03
C ARG A 59 -4.47 -30.22 -30.83
N ALA A 60 -4.02 -29.86 -29.63
CA ALA A 60 -3.73 -30.63 -28.40
C ALA A 60 -2.60 -31.66 -28.55
N VAL A 61 -1.50 -31.48 -27.79
CA VAL A 61 -0.71 -32.51 -27.10
C VAL A 61 0.39 -31.86 -26.22
N LEU A 62 0.50 -32.38 -24.98
CA LEU A 62 1.55 -32.40 -23.92
C LEU A 62 2.75 -31.40 -23.94
N LEU A 63 3.26 -30.85 -22.82
CA LEU A 63 3.51 -31.27 -21.40
C LEU A 63 4.99 -31.69 -21.15
N VAL A 64 5.74 -30.77 -20.53
CA VAL A 64 6.86 -30.94 -19.56
C VAL A 64 6.82 -29.66 -18.69
N GLY A 65 6.97 -29.60 -17.36
CA GLY A 65 7.38 -30.53 -16.29
C GLY A 65 8.19 -29.73 -15.24
N VAL A 66 8.45 -30.13 -13.97
CA VAL A 66 8.08 -31.28 -13.12
C VAL A 66 8.21 -30.85 -11.64
N SER A 67 7.28 -31.27 -10.76
CA SER A 67 7.34 -31.28 -9.26
C SER A 67 7.55 -29.92 -8.53
N VAL A 68 7.38 -29.75 -7.20
CA VAL A 68 7.28 -30.67 -6.04
C VAL A 68 6.08 -30.34 -5.11
N LEU A 69 5.51 -31.39 -4.52
CA LEU A 69 4.54 -31.41 -3.39
C LEU A 69 5.17 -32.23 -2.24
N PRO A 70 4.63 -32.28 -1.00
CA PRO A 70 3.43 -31.64 -0.43
C PRO A 70 3.79 -30.80 0.84
N LEU A 71 2.90 -30.42 1.78
CA LEU A 71 2.21 -31.27 2.77
C LEU A 71 0.90 -30.64 3.27
N LEU A 72 -0.13 -31.49 3.35
CA LEU A 72 -1.22 -31.57 4.34
C LEU A 72 -1.85 -30.27 4.88
N ARG A 73 -3.14 -29.99 4.59
CA ARG A 73 -4.35 -30.64 5.13
C ARG A 73 -4.62 -30.32 6.62
N LEU A 74 -5.86 -30.03 7.04
CA LEU A 74 -7.08 -29.64 6.31
C LEU A 74 -8.11 -29.13 7.35
N ARG A 75 -9.10 -28.35 6.88
CA ARG A 75 -10.52 -28.47 7.25
C ARG A 75 -11.11 -27.55 8.35
N ASP A 76 -12.01 -26.69 7.86
CA ASP A 76 -13.32 -26.22 8.36
C ASP A 76 -13.57 -25.97 9.86
N ALA A 77 -14.05 -24.75 10.15
CA ALA A 77 -15.28 -24.41 10.90
C ALA A 77 -15.46 -24.92 12.37
N ALA A 78 -16.20 -24.26 13.26
CA ALA A 78 -17.29 -23.30 13.04
C ALA A 78 -17.57 -22.42 14.29
N ALA A 79 -18.52 -21.50 14.14
CA ALA A 79 -19.51 -21.06 15.13
C ALA A 79 -19.07 -20.53 16.53
N ALA A 80 -19.40 -19.26 16.75
CA ALA A 80 -20.10 -18.71 17.92
C ALA A 80 -19.82 -19.25 19.35
N ALA A 81 -19.38 -18.34 20.22
CA ALA A 81 -20.03 -18.12 21.52
C ALA A 81 -19.73 -16.71 22.08
N ALA A 82 -20.67 -16.17 22.85
CA ALA A 82 -20.48 -15.04 23.77
C ALA A 82 -21.27 -15.34 25.07
N ARG A 83 -20.99 -14.58 26.15
CA ARG A 83 -21.37 -14.82 27.57
C ARG A 83 -20.43 -15.82 28.28
N ALA A 84 -20.22 -15.77 29.60
CA ALA A 84 -20.74 -14.87 30.65
C ALA A 84 -19.56 -14.23 31.45
N GLN A 85 -19.60 -13.04 32.07
CA GLN A 85 -20.57 -12.32 32.94
C GLN A 85 -20.56 -12.71 34.45
N LEU A 86 -20.51 -11.67 35.32
CA LEU A 86 -20.81 -11.63 36.77
C LEU A 86 -19.88 -12.42 37.73
N SER A 87 -19.53 -12.02 38.97
CA SER A 87 -19.96 -10.99 39.94
C SER A 87 -19.15 -11.20 41.25
N SER A 88 -19.61 -10.66 42.40
CA SER A 88 -18.96 -10.58 43.73
C SER A 88 -17.74 -9.63 43.78
N VAL A 89 -17.59 -8.63 44.67
CA VAL A 89 -18.11 -8.34 46.04
C VAL A 89 -17.47 -9.20 47.14
N ASP A 90 -16.60 -8.59 47.96
CA ASP A 90 -16.92 -8.41 49.39
C ASP A 90 -16.13 -7.26 50.05
N LEU A 91 -16.42 -6.98 51.33
CA LEU A 91 -15.90 -5.91 52.17
C LEU A 91 -14.95 -6.42 53.28
N VAL A 92 -14.06 -5.53 53.74
CA VAL A 92 -13.62 -5.33 55.15
C VAL A 92 -13.00 -6.51 55.94
N THR A 93 -11.82 -6.27 56.53
CA THR A 93 -11.52 -6.65 57.93
C THR A 93 -10.32 -5.88 58.50
N ASP A 94 -10.41 -5.46 59.77
CA ASP A 94 -9.38 -5.49 60.85
C ASP A 94 -7.90 -5.04 60.63
N ARG A 95 -7.17 -4.42 61.59
CA ARG A 95 -7.51 -3.94 62.95
C ARG A 95 -6.41 -3.01 63.55
N THR A 96 -6.83 -2.02 64.34
CA THR A 96 -6.19 -1.44 65.56
C THR A 96 -4.64 -1.42 65.77
N ASP A 97 -4.09 -0.19 65.68
CA ASP A 97 -3.52 0.62 66.78
C ASP A 97 -2.11 0.45 67.43
N ILE A 98 -1.31 1.52 67.24
CA ILE A 98 -0.61 2.38 68.23
C ILE A 98 0.29 1.76 69.33
N GLN A 99 1.59 2.12 69.35
CA GLN A 99 2.27 2.89 70.43
C GLN A 99 3.81 2.94 70.31
N LYS A 100 4.41 4.15 70.34
CA LYS A 100 5.53 4.53 71.24
C LYS A 100 5.98 6.00 71.14
N ALA A 101 5.98 6.68 72.28
CA ALA A 101 6.58 7.98 72.65
C ALA A 101 6.31 8.14 74.16
N ASP A 102 7.12 8.77 75.03
CA ASP A 102 8.49 9.31 75.00
C ASP A 102 8.94 9.58 76.48
N VAL A 103 10.20 10.01 76.72
CA VAL A 103 10.73 10.72 77.92
C VAL A 103 11.06 9.95 79.25
N THR A 104 12.37 9.93 79.57
CA THR A 104 13.11 9.81 80.88
C THR A 104 13.14 8.57 81.81
N GLN A 105 14.40 8.21 82.13
CA GLN A 105 15.08 7.77 83.39
C GLN A 105 14.40 7.94 84.78
N PRO A 106 14.89 7.33 85.90
CA PRO A 106 16.29 6.89 86.17
C PRO A 106 16.57 5.57 86.97
N GLU A 107 17.88 5.27 87.07
CA GLU A 107 18.65 4.47 88.09
C GLU A 107 18.56 2.92 88.17
N GLU A 108 19.66 2.33 88.68
CA GLU A 108 19.95 0.89 88.84
C GLU A 108 20.24 0.51 90.34
N PRO A 109 20.28 -0.79 90.71
CA PRO A 109 20.10 -1.22 92.12
C PRO A 109 21.37 -1.69 92.89
N TRP A 110 21.45 -1.23 94.15
CA TRP A 110 21.96 -1.88 95.39
C TRP A 110 23.43 -2.37 95.55
N GLU A 111 24.05 -1.83 96.63
CA GLU A 111 24.97 -2.48 97.60
C GLU A 111 26.38 -2.94 97.11
N GLU A 112 27.44 -2.92 97.94
CA GLU A 112 27.54 -2.86 99.41
C GLU A 112 28.84 -2.12 99.90
N LEU A 113 28.94 -1.94 101.23
CA LEU A 113 30.16 -1.77 102.06
C LEU A 113 30.86 -0.40 102.27
N HIS A 114 30.84 -0.03 103.56
CA HIS A 114 31.78 0.77 104.37
C HIS A 114 31.56 2.28 104.67
N GLN A 115 31.75 2.56 105.96
CA GLN A 115 31.71 3.85 106.67
C GLN A 115 33.00 4.66 106.44
N PRO A 116 32.99 5.98 106.70
CA PRO A 116 33.72 6.43 107.89
C PRO A 116 33.10 7.63 108.64
N ASP A 117 33.30 7.69 109.96
CA ASP A 117 33.99 8.78 110.69
C ASP A 117 33.76 8.66 112.22
N GLU A 118 34.67 7.97 112.91
CA GLU A 118 34.81 8.12 114.37
C GLU A 118 35.81 9.25 114.68
N GLN A 119 35.52 10.04 115.72
CA GLN A 119 36.30 11.23 116.05
C GLN A 119 37.63 10.90 116.77
N GLY A 120 38.60 11.80 116.59
CA GLY A 120 40.01 11.53 116.87
C GLY A 120 40.42 11.29 118.32
N GLN A 121 41.56 10.59 118.43
CA GLN A 121 42.50 10.52 119.57
C GLN A 121 42.88 11.92 120.13
N PRO A 122 43.45 12.08 121.37
CA PRO A 122 44.40 11.12 121.97
C PRO A 122 44.50 10.94 123.51
N ALA A 123 45.05 9.77 123.85
CA ALA A 123 46.01 9.45 124.94
C ALA A 123 46.06 10.25 126.26
N ARG A 124 45.90 9.53 127.40
CA ARG A 124 46.97 9.37 128.41
C ARG A 124 46.65 8.36 129.53
N ASN A 125 47.50 7.34 129.64
CA ASN A 125 47.91 6.71 130.91
C ASN A 125 49.27 7.38 131.32
N PRO A 126 49.72 7.42 132.60
CA PRO A 126 49.79 6.24 133.49
C PRO A 126 49.57 6.47 135.01
N LEU A 127 49.68 5.39 135.78
CA LEU A 127 49.66 5.34 137.25
C LEU A 127 51.00 5.78 137.88
N ALA A 128 50.97 6.81 138.73
CA ALA A 128 51.95 7.05 139.80
C ALA A 128 51.37 8.10 140.80
N GLY A 129 51.56 8.00 142.11
CA GLY A 129 52.19 6.92 142.87
C GLY A 129 51.94 7.08 144.38
N LEU A 130 51.06 6.26 144.94
CA LEU A 130 50.89 6.10 146.39
C LEU A 130 52.01 5.19 146.91
N LEU A 131 52.87 5.67 147.84
CA LEU A 131 53.41 4.93 149.01
C LEU A 131 54.58 5.65 149.71
N ASN A 132 54.54 5.59 151.06
CA ASN A 132 55.64 5.75 152.03
C ASN A 132 56.25 7.16 152.24
N ALA A 133 56.72 7.51 153.44
CA ALA A 133 56.93 6.69 154.65
C ALA A 133 56.33 7.29 155.95
N ILE A 134 56.12 6.42 156.96
CA ILE A 134 55.64 6.74 158.31
C ILE A 134 56.72 6.36 159.34
N ALA A 135 57.06 7.28 160.25
CA ALA A 135 57.63 7.11 161.62
C ALA A 135 58.30 8.44 162.02
N VAL A 136 57.94 9.24 163.04
CA VAL A 136 57.09 9.14 164.26
C VAL A 136 57.84 8.63 165.52
N ILE A 137 57.73 9.44 166.58
CA ILE A 137 58.25 9.36 167.98
C ILE A 137 59.76 9.52 168.22
N ALA A 138 60.11 10.64 168.84
CA ALA A 138 61.05 10.69 169.97
C ALA A 138 60.46 11.62 171.04
N SER A 139 59.84 11.05 172.08
CA SER A 139 59.31 11.82 173.22
C SER A 139 60.48 12.24 174.12
N GLY A 140 60.43 13.46 174.65
CA GLY A 140 61.29 13.82 175.78
C GLY A 140 60.76 13.24 177.10
N VAL A 141 61.65 13.12 178.10
CA VAL A 141 61.39 13.40 179.53
C VAL A 141 62.74 13.40 180.26
N PHE A 142 62.97 14.44 181.08
CA PHE A 142 63.96 14.58 182.16
C PHE A 142 65.27 13.75 182.10
N ALA A 143 66.36 14.42 181.73
CA ALA A 143 67.68 14.07 182.24
C ALA A 143 67.77 14.49 183.72
N GLY A 144 68.02 13.54 184.61
CA GLY A 144 68.07 13.75 186.06
C GLY A 144 69.42 13.40 186.68
N LEU A 145 69.78 14.16 187.73
CA LEU A 145 70.89 13.96 188.67
C LEU A 145 72.33 13.83 188.11
N LEU A 146 73.17 14.77 188.53
CA LEU A 146 74.61 14.59 188.56
C LEU A 146 74.98 13.76 189.81
N GLY A 147 75.10 12.43 189.62
CA GLY A 147 75.50 11.43 190.62
C GLY A 147 74.35 10.54 191.12
N THR A 148 74.40 9.20 191.04
CA THR A 148 75.43 8.23 190.55
C THR A 148 74.72 6.91 190.10
N SER A 149 75.32 5.86 189.48
CA SER A 149 76.73 5.61 189.12
C SER A 149 76.92 4.59 187.95
N GLN A 150 77.89 4.89 187.08
CA GLN A 150 78.90 3.97 186.51
C GLN A 150 78.56 2.50 186.08
N GLN A 151 77.79 2.26 184.99
CA GLN A 151 77.82 0.92 184.33
C GLN A 151 77.67 0.83 182.77
N GLU A 152 77.21 1.86 182.05
CA GLU A 152 76.54 1.63 180.74
C GLU A 152 77.40 1.61 179.45
N LYS A 153 78.67 2.02 179.46
CA LYS A 153 79.37 2.53 178.25
C LYS A 153 79.62 1.53 177.08
N LYS A 154 79.43 0.22 177.25
CA LYS A 154 79.94 -0.79 176.29
C LYS A 154 79.00 -1.20 175.13
N ALA A 155 77.70 -0.92 175.18
CA ALA A 155 76.74 -1.50 174.24
C ALA A 155 76.71 -0.85 172.83
N LEU A 156 77.05 0.44 172.73
CA LEU A 156 76.70 1.27 171.56
C LEU A 156 77.54 1.07 170.29
N GLN A 157 78.67 0.36 170.35
CA GLN A 157 79.63 0.31 169.23
C GLN A 157 79.37 -0.82 168.22
N SER A 158 78.56 -1.82 168.56
CA SER A 158 78.32 -3.01 167.73
C SER A 158 77.34 -2.78 166.56
N THR A 159 76.42 -1.82 166.70
CA THR A 159 75.31 -1.61 165.75
C THR A 159 75.69 -0.93 164.45
N ILE A 160 76.81 -0.20 164.41
CA ILE A 160 77.18 0.67 163.27
C ILE A 160 77.62 -0.15 162.05
N SER A 161 78.60 -1.04 162.19
CA SER A 161 79.18 -1.78 161.04
C SER A 161 78.21 -2.77 160.36
N SER A 162 77.11 -3.14 161.02
CA SER A 162 76.01 -3.91 160.39
C SER A 162 75.27 -3.11 159.30
N MET A 163 75.38 -1.78 159.34
CA MET A 163 74.92 -0.85 158.31
C MET A 163 76.05 -0.43 157.35
N GLU A 164 77.08 -1.27 157.13
CA GLU A 164 78.16 -1.01 156.14
C GLU A 164 78.44 -2.15 155.12
N THR A 165 77.86 -3.34 155.24
CA THR A 165 78.09 -4.40 154.23
C THR A 165 77.07 -4.41 153.09
N LYS A 166 75.93 -3.77 153.33
CA LYS A 166 74.61 -4.30 152.94
C LYS A 166 73.81 -3.40 152.00
N LEU A 167 74.42 -2.33 151.46
CA LEU A 167 74.02 -1.29 150.46
C LEU A 167 75.11 -1.11 149.40
N VAL A 168 76.39 -1.36 149.74
CA VAL A 168 77.44 -1.61 148.74
C VAL A 168 76.97 -2.72 147.78
N GLU A 169 76.39 -3.79 148.35
CA GLU A 169 75.66 -4.82 147.61
C GLU A 169 74.58 -4.24 146.67
N ASN A 170 73.88 -3.17 147.07
CA ASN A 170 72.82 -2.58 146.24
C ASN A 170 73.39 -1.91 145.02
N GLU A 171 74.51 -1.20 145.13
CA GLU A 171 75.05 -0.49 143.97
C GLU A 171 75.42 -1.48 142.86
N ALA A 172 75.95 -2.65 143.23
CA ALA A 172 76.24 -3.74 142.30
C ALA A 172 74.98 -4.28 141.59
N ALA A 173 73.99 -4.77 142.36
CA ALA A 173 72.76 -5.32 141.77
C ALA A 173 71.85 -4.23 141.17
N MET A 174 71.95 -2.98 141.65
CA MET A 174 71.41 -1.80 140.98
C MET A 174 72.01 -1.72 139.60
N SER A 175 73.34 -1.70 139.46
CA SER A 175 74.01 -1.55 138.17
C SER A 175 73.54 -2.60 137.17
N MET A 176 73.54 -3.89 137.55
CA MET A 176 73.05 -5.00 136.71
C MET A 176 71.64 -4.79 136.15
N LEU A 177 70.75 -4.08 136.86
CA LEU A 177 69.46 -3.75 136.26
C LEU A 177 69.59 -2.92 135.01
N ARG A 178 70.30 -1.81 135.14
CA ARG A 178 70.17 -0.70 134.19
C ARG A 178 70.53 -1.19 132.80
N GLU A 179 71.63 -1.95 132.74
CA GLU A 179 72.11 -2.69 131.58
C GLU A 179 71.03 -3.58 130.94
N ASN A 180 70.26 -4.35 131.71
CA ASN A 180 69.18 -5.17 131.16
C ASN A 180 67.95 -4.31 130.76
N TYR A 181 67.59 -3.25 131.51
CA TYR A 181 66.56 -2.26 131.08
C TYR A 181 66.94 -1.66 129.71
N GLU A 182 68.21 -1.32 129.55
CA GLU A 182 68.78 -0.69 128.36
C GLU A 182 68.83 -1.68 127.19
N LYS A 183 69.29 -2.92 127.43
CA LYS A 183 69.33 -3.98 126.43
C LYS A 183 67.95 -4.35 125.88
N ARG A 184 66.92 -4.54 126.73
CA ARG A 184 65.55 -4.76 126.21
C ARG A 184 65.14 -3.61 125.30
N ILE A 185 65.29 -2.34 125.73
CA ILE A 185 64.86 -1.18 124.91
C ILE A 185 65.55 -1.18 123.54
N LEU A 186 66.84 -1.54 123.49
CA LEU A 186 67.60 -1.54 122.25
C LEU A 186 67.13 -2.65 121.28
N ASP A 187 66.96 -3.87 121.76
CA ASP A 187 66.48 -5.01 120.95
C ASP A 187 65.00 -4.82 120.53
N GLU A 188 64.17 -4.27 121.41
CA GLU A 188 62.77 -3.85 121.23
C GLU A 188 62.67 -2.75 120.13
N GLN A 189 63.55 -1.73 120.16
CA GLN A 189 63.67 -0.75 119.07
C GLN A 189 64.14 -1.34 117.74
N VAL A 190 65.11 -2.26 117.74
CA VAL A 190 65.63 -2.89 116.51
C VAL A 190 64.56 -3.70 115.80
N LYS A 191 63.70 -4.38 116.55
CA LYS A 191 62.56 -5.15 116.02
C LYS A 191 61.47 -4.27 115.45
N LEU A 192 61.00 -3.29 116.21
CA LEU A 192 60.03 -2.29 115.72
C LEU A 192 60.53 -1.60 114.43
N LYS A 193 61.83 -1.31 114.34
CA LYS A 193 62.46 -0.73 113.14
C LYS A 193 62.59 -1.71 111.96
N LYS A 194 62.62 -3.02 112.21
CA LYS A 194 62.60 -4.07 111.17
C LYS A 194 61.18 -4.34 110.68
N GLU A 195 60.21 -4.39 111.60
CA GLU A 195 58.78 -4.51 111.32
C GLU A 195 58.29 -3.30 110.51
N ALA A 196 58.66 -2.08 110.90
CA ALA A 196 58.35 -0.86 110.14
C ALA A 196 58.91 -0.85 108.70
N ARG A 197 60.10 -1.44 108.45
CA ARG A 197 60.65 -1.54 107.09
C ARG A 197 59.85 -2.49 106.20
N LYS A 198 59.45 -3.65 106.73
CA LYS A 198 58.58 -4.60 105.99
C LYS A 198 57.28 -3.91 105.57
N PHE A 199 56.64 -3.18 106.50
CA PHE A 199 55.43 -2.43 106.21
C PHE A 199 55.67 -1.35 105.14
N GLN A 200 56.79 -0.62 105.18
CA GLN A 200 57.12 0.40 104.17
C GLN A 200 57.45 -0.21 102.79
N GLU A 201 58.14 -1.35 102.76
CA GLU A 201 58.45 -2.08 101.51
C GLU A 201 57.15 -2.62 100.86
N GLU A 202 56.24 -3.19 101.65
CA GLU A 202 54.91 -3.61 101.18
C GLU A 202 54.00 -2.44 100.81
N GLU A 203 54.05 -1.32 101.54
CA GLU A 203 53.35 -0.07 101.18
C GLU A 203 53.76 0.38 99.77
N THR A 204 55.07 0.42 99.48
CA THR A 204 55.54 0.78 98.14
C THR A 204 55.14 -0.23 97.06
N PHE A 205 55.21 -1.55 97.34
CA PHE A 205 54.79 -2.57 96.40
C PHE A 205 53.28 -2.50 96.08
N LEU A 206 52.44 -2.35 97.11
CA LEU A 206 51.00 -2.19 96.95
C LEU A 206 50.65 -0.86 96.26
N GLN A 207 51.42 0.20 96.50
CA GLN A 207 51.25 1.49 95.83
C GLN A 207 51.60 1.41 94.33
N ASP A 208 52.67 0.70 93.95
CA ASP A 208 53.01 0.44 92.55
C ASP A 208 52.02 -0.51 91.87
N GLN A 209 51.54 -1.55 92.57
CA GLN A 209 50.49 -2.44 92.08
C GLN A 209 49.17 -1.68 91.86
N LEU A 210 48.78 -0.81 92.81
CA LEU A 210 47.63 0.08 92.69
C LEU A 210 47.81 1.09 91.56
N ALA A 211 49.02 1.63 91.35
CA ALA A 211 49.32 2.51 90.23
C ALA A 211 49.24 1.77 88.88
N SER A 212 49.64 0.50 88.82
CA SER A 212 49.49 -0.35 87.64
C SER A 212 48.02 -0.64 87.34
N SER A 213 47.26 -1.09 88.34
CA SER A 213 45.82 -1.34 88.26
C SER A 213 45.04 -0.08 87.85
N ARG A 214 45.39 1.10 88.37
CA ARG A 214 44.79 2.37 87.94
C ARG A 214 45.03 2.67 86.46
N ARG A 215 46.21 2.36 85.90
CA ARG A 215 46.51 2.54 84.47
C ARG A 215 45.72 1.58 83.57
N THR A 216 45.53 0.32 84.00
CA THR A 216 44.68 -0.62 83.24
C THR A 216 43.21 -0.25 83.32
N VAL A 217 42.72 0.20 84.48
CA VAL A 217 41.34 0.73 84.62
C VAL A 217 41.11 1.96 83.74
N THR A 218 42.04 2.92 83.66
CA THR A 218 41.88 4.07 82.74
C THR A 218 41.88 3.61 81.27
N SER A 219 42.78 2.72 80.88
CA SER A 219 42.84 2.18 79.51
C SER A 219 41.55 1.45 79.11
N LEU A 220 40.98 0.65 80.02
CA LEU A 220 39.70 -0.03 79.81
C LEU A 220 38.52 0.93 79.80
N THR A 221 38.57 2.01 80.58
CA THR A 221 37.53 3.07 80.56
C THR A 221 37.54 3.81 79.22
N GLU A 222 38.72 4.14 78.69
CA GLU A 222 38.88 4.72 77.35
C GLU A 222 38.45 3.75 76.24
N GLU A 223 38.62 2.44 76.42
CA GLU A 223 38.13 1.40 75.51
C GLU A 223 36.61 1.27 75.52
N VAL A 224 36.00 1.20 76.70
CA VAL A 224 34.54 1.16 76.87
C VAL A 224 33.88 2.42 76.31
N GLN A 225 34.50 3.60 76.45
CA GLN A 225 33.97 4.81 75.83
C GLN A 225 34.09 4.78 74.29
N ARG A 226 35.21 4.30 73.73
CA ARG A 226 35.34 4.10 72.26
C ARG A 226 34.31 3.13 71.70
N GLU A 227 34.06 2.02 72.39
CA GLU A 227 33.07 1.03 71.97
C GLU A 227 31.64 1.57 72.09
N LYS A 228 31.35 2.36 73.14
CA LYS A 228 30.08 3.08 73.28
C LYS A 228 29.86 4.07 72.13
N ASP A 229 30.87 4.86 71.77
CA ASP A 229 30.80 5.81 70.65
C ASP A 229 30.56 5.08 69.31
N LEU A 230 31.10 3.86 69.14
CA LEU A 230 30.86 3.00 67.98
C LEU A 230 29.43 2.42 67.97
N VAL A 231 28.93 1.94 69.12
CA VAL A 231 27.55 1.44 69.26
C VAL A 231 26.53 2.55 68.97
N GLU A 232 26.78 3.79 69.39
CA GLU A 232 25.92 4.93 69.07
C GLU A 232 25.90 5.23 67.56
N GLN A 233 27.05 5.20 66.89
CA GLN A 233 27.15 5.32 65.43
C GLN A 233 26.42 4.19 64.69
N LEU A 234 26.55 2.94 65.15
CA LEU A 234 25.87 1.79 64.55
C LEU A 234 24.35 1.87 64.73
N ASN A 235 23.85 2.35 65.88
CA ASN A 235 22.43 2.60 66.08
C ASN A 235 21.89 3.68 65.13
N LEU A 236 22.63 4.78 64.93
CA LEU A 236 22.28 5.81 63.95
C LEU A 236 22.27 5.30 62.50
N GLU A 237 23.18 4.37 62.15
CA GLU A 237 23.16 3.71 60.83
C GLU A 237 21.99 2.73 60.70
N ILE A 238 21.66 1.97 61.75
CA ILE A 238 20.50 1.07 61.80
C ILE A 238 19.20 1.85 61.61
N ASP A 239 18.98 2.95 62.33
CA ASP A 239 17.76 3.75 62.19
C ASP A 239 17.69 4.44 60.81
N ARG A 240 18.83 4.90 60.27
CA ARG A 240 18.90 5.42 58.89
C ARG A 240 18.53 4.36 57.84
N LEU A 241 19.07 3.15 57.95
CA LEU A 241 18.76 2.04 57.06
C LEU A 241 17.28 1.63 57.17
N LYS A 242 16.74 1.61 58.38
CA LYS A 242 15.33 1.33 58.67
C LYS A 242 14.38 2.37 58.06
N SER A 243 14.72 3.67 58.12
CA SER A 243 13.99 4.71 57.38
C SER A 243 14.06 4.50 55.87
N SER A 244 15.25 4.19 55.33
CA SER A 244 15.43 3.93 53.89
C SER A 244 14.71 2.67 53.39
N ILE A 245 14.53 1.67 54.24
CA ILE A 245 13.72 0.47 53.95
C ILE A 245 12.23 0.84 53.92
N ALA A 246 11.73 1.59 54.90
CA ALA A 246 10.34 2.03 54.92
C ALA A 246 9.98 2.93 53.72
N GLU A 247 10.87 3.84 53.34
CA GLU A 247 10.75 4.67 52.13
C GLU A 247 10.66 3.80 50.87
N ALA A 248 11.52 2.78 50.74
CA ALA A 248 11.50 1.84 49.62
C ALA A 248 10.27 0.91 49.61
N GLU A 249 9.67 0.59 50.77
CA GLU A 249 8.42 -0.17 50.86
C GLU A 249 7.21 0.69 50.44
N GLU A 250 7.18 1.98 50.78
CA GLU A 250 6.16 2.92 50.31
C GLU A 250 6.25 3.14 48.78
N ASP A 251 7.46 3.40 48.25
CA ASP A 251 7.72 3.53 46.81
C ASP A 251 7.32 2.26 46.04
N LYS A 252 7.62 1.08 46.61
CA LYS A 252 7.18 -0.20 46.06
C LYS A 252 5.66 -0.27 45.98
N HIS A 253 4.93 -0.02 47.06
CA HIS A 253 3.47 -0.09 47.07
C HIS A 253 2.82 0.96 46.13
N LEU A 254 3.42 2.16 46.02
CA LEU A 254 3.03 3.17 45.04
C LEU A 254 3.24 2.68 43.59
N SER A 255 4.30 1.93 43.32
CA SER A 255 4.56 1.31 42.02
C SER A 255 3.61 0.15 41.71
N GLU A 256 3.27 -0.68 42.71
CA GLU A 256 2.29 -1.78 42.59
C GLU A 256 0.88 -1.24 42.31
N GLY A 257 0.48 -0.15 42.98
CA GLY A 257 -0.79 0.55 42.72
C GLY A 257 -0.88 1.07 41.29
N LYS A 258 0.16 1.77 40.81
CA LYS A 258 0.24 2.25 39.42
C LYS A 258 0.27 1.11 38.41
N LEU A 259 0.91 -0.02 38.71
CA LEU A 259 0.90 -1.20 37.85
C LEU A 259 -0.51 -1.78 37.72
N LYS A 260 -1.27 -1.83 38.82
CA LYS A 260 -2.67 -2.28 38.81
C LYS A 260 -3.57 -1.35 37.99
N GLU A 261 -3.47 -0.04 38.19
CA GLU A 261 -4.21 0.97 37.40
C GLU A 261 -3.93 0.81 35.89
N ASN A 262 -2.66 0.63 35.51
CA ASN A 262 -2.28 0.39 34.12
C ASN A 262 -2.85 -0.91 33.54
N MET A 263 -3.04 -1.97 34.34
CA MET A 263 -3.70 -3.20 33.90
C MET A 263 -5.21 -3.00 33.71
N GLU A 264 -5.88 -2.28 34.60
CA GLU A 264 -7.30 -1.93 34.46
C GLU A 264 -7.54 -1.07 33.19
N VAL A 265 -6.61 -0.14 32.88
CA VAL A 265 -6.60 0.61 31.60
C VAL A 265 -6.33 -0.30 30.39
N LEU A 266 -5.42 -1.27 30.51
CA LEU A 266 -5.10 -2.22 29.43
C LEU A 266 -6.30 -3.10 29.06
N ASP A 267 -7.07 -3.59 30.05
CA ASP A 267 -8.30 -4.36 29.82
C ASP A 267 -9.38 -3.53 29.11
N ILE A 268 -9.55 -2.26 29.49
CA ILE A 268 -10.46 -1.32 28.81
C ILE A 268 -10.02 -1.09 27.36
N LEU A 269 -8.73 -0.92 27.10
CA LEU A 269 -8.18 -0.78 25.75
C LEU A 269 -8.36 -2.07 24.93
N TYR A 270 -8.15 -3.24 25.51
CA TYR A 270 -8.38 -4.52 24.85
C TYR A 270 -9.86 -4.72 24.48
N GLY A 271 -10.79 -4.36 25.39
CA GLY A 271 -12.21 -4.31 25.09
C GLY A 271 -12.55 -3.38 23.92
N LYS A 272 -11.95 -2.18 23.87
CA LYS A 272 -12.11 -1.22 22.78
C LYS A 272 -11.55 -1.73 21.44
N VAL A 273 -10.39 -2.40 21.45
CA VAL A 273 -9.81 -3.02 20.25
C VAL A 273 -10.72 -4.11 19.68
N ASN A 274 -11.32 -4.93 20.54
CA ASN A 274 -12.27 -5.97 20.10
C ASN A 274 -13.55 -5.38 19.49
N LEU A 275 -14.10 -4.30 20.05
CA LEU A 275 -15.24 -3.60 19.47
C LEU A 275 -14.91 -2.97 18.10
N LEU A 276 -13.75 -2.32 17.98
CA LEU A 276 -13.28 -1.76 16.70
C LEU A 276 -13.03 -2.85 15.65
N SER A 277 -12.51 -4.00 16.04
CA SER A 277 -12.33 -5.17 15.16
C SER A 277 -13.67 -5.69 14.63
N GLN A 278 -14.71 -5.77 15.47
CA GLN A 278 -16.06 -6.12 15.03
C GLN A 278 -16.66 -5.07 14.08
N GLU A 279 -16.45 -3.78 14.35
CA GLU A 279 -16.90 -2.68 13.48
C GLU A 279 -16.21 -2.70 12.11
N VAL A 280 -14.89 -2.98 12.07
CA VAL A 280 -14.12 -3.16 10.82
C VAL A 280 -14.64 -4.35 10.03
N ASN A 281 -14.81 -5.52 10.65
CA ASN A 281 -15.32 -6.71 9.97
C ASN A 281 -16.71 -6.48 9.34
N GLY A 282 -17.63 -5.83 10.07
CA GLY A 282 -18.96 -5.48 9.55
C GLY A 282 -18.92 -4.46 8.40
N LYS A 283 -17.97 -3.52 8.42
CA LYS A 283 -17.73 -2.59 7.30
C LYS A 283 -17.15 -3.31 6.09
N ASP A 284 -16.22 -4.24 6.28
CA ASP A 284 -15.63 -5.05 5.19
C ASP A 284 -16.66 -5.99 4.55
N GLU A 285 -17.61 -6.51 5.32
CA GLU A 285 -18.76 -7.26 4.79
C GLU A 285 -19.67 -6.35 3.93
N HIS A 286 -20.05 -5.19 4.44
CA HIS A 286 -20.86 -4.22 3.69
C HIS A 286 -20.14 -3.70 2.42
N ILE A 287 -18.82 -3.48 2.46
CA ILE A 287 -18.00 -3.13 1.28
C ILE A 287 -18.02 -4.26 0.24
N ARG A 288 -17.99 -5.53 0.67
CA ARG A 288 -18.05 -6.70 -0.21
C ARG A 288 -19.42 -6.86 -0.86
N GLU A 289 -20.51 -6.58 -0.13
CA GLU A 289 -21.88 -6.53 -0.67
C GLU A 289 -22.06 -5.40 -1.67
N LEU A 290 -21.61 -4.17 -1.34
CA LEU A 290 -21.62 -3.03 -2.27
C LEU A 290 -20.81 -3.32 -3.54
N SER A 291 -19.63 -3.92 -3.42
CA SER A 291 -18.79 -4.29 -4.57
C SER A 291 -19.48 -5.32 -5.47
N SER A 292 -20.18 -6.29 -4.87
CA SER A 292 -20.96 -7.31 -5.60
C SER A 292 -22.17 -6.69 -6.32
N SER A 293 -22.86 -5.76 -5.67
CA SER A 293 -23.97 -5.00 -6.23
C SER A 293 -23.53 -4.08 -7.38
N LEU A 294 -22.39 -3.40 -7.20
CA LEU A 294 -21.77 -2.56 -8.23
C LEU A 294 -21.38 -3.37 -9.47
N SER A 295 -20.72 -4.52 -9.30
CA SER A 295 -20.35 -5.41 -10.41
C SER A 295 -21.58 -5.95 -11.16
N ALA A 296 -22.67 -6.25 -10.45
CA ALA A 296 -23.94 -6.59 -11.09
C ALA A 296 -24.51 -5.42 -11.91
N LYS A 297 -24.43 -4.18 -11.39
CA LYS A 297 -24.91 -2.97 -12.11
C LYS A 297 -24.02 -2.56 -13.28
N GLU A 298 -22.73 -2.78 -13.21
CA GLU A 298 -21.79 -2.61 -14.32
C GLU A 298 -22.10 -3.59 -15.46
N LYS A 299 -22.44 -4.85 -15.11
CA LYS A 299 -22.92 -5.83 -16.10
C LYS A 299 -24.29 -5.47 -16.69
N ASP A 300 -25.23 -4.96 -15.88
CA ASP A 300 -26.51 -4.43 -16.39
C ASP A 300 -26.29 -3.27 -17.38
N TYR A 301 -25.33 -2.39 -17.10
CA TYR A 301 -24.98 -1.27 -17.96
C TYR A 301 -24.36 -1.73 -19.29
N GLU A 302 -23.45 -2.71 -19.28
CA GLU A 302 -22.86 -3.24 -20.51
C GLU A 302 -23.91 -3.97 -21.38
N ASN A 303 -24.82 -4.73 -20.76
CA ASN A 303 -25.97 -5.31 -21.47
C ASN A 303 -26.84 -4.23 -22.13
N LEU A 304 -27.10 -3.12 -21.42
CA LEU A 304 -27.89 -1.99 -21.94
C LEU A 304 -27.15 -1.25 -23.08
N ASN A 305 -25.83 -1.08 -22.97
CA ASN A 305 -24.97 -0.52 -24.02
C ASN A 305 -25.07 -1.36 -25.31
N VAL A 306 -24.97 -2.69 -25.22
CA VAL A 306 -25.17 -3.61 -26.36
C VAL A 306 -26.56 -3.44 -26.99
N ILE A 307 -27.62 -3.36 -26.17
CA ILE A 307 -29.00 -3.15 -26.65
C ILE A 307 -29.15 -1.78 -27.34
N CYS A 308 -28.56 -0.71 -26.80
CA CYS A 308 -28.60 0.62 -27.42
C CYS A 308 -27.85 0.67 -28.76
N ASN A 309 -26.73 -0.05 -28.89
CA ASN A 309 -26.00 -0.13 -30.15
C ASN A 309 -26.77 -0.93 -31.20
N GLN A 310 -27.36 -2.08 -30.84
CA GLN A 310 -28.24 -2.83 -31.75
C GLN A 310 -29.44 -1.99 -32.20
N ALA A 311 -30.14 -1.32 -31.27
CA ALA A 311 -31.27 -0.46 -31.61
C ALA A 311 -30.89 0.73 -32.51
N LYS A 312 -29.63 1.19 -32.47
CA LYS A 312 -29.09 2.20 -33.39
C LYS A 312 -28.82 1.63 -34.78
N GLU A 313 -28.26 0.42 -34.88
CA GLU A 313 -28.07 -0.29 -36.15
C GLU A 313 -29.42 -0.60 -36.83
N ASP A 314 -30.39 -1.10 -36.07
CA ASP A 314 -31.76 -1.36 -36.53
C ASP A 314 -32.43 -0.06 -37.04
N LEU A 315 -32.22 1.07 -36.35
CA LEU A 315 -32.70 2.39 -36.75
C LEU A 315 -32.02 2.91 -38.02
N GLU A 316 -30.70 2.71 -38.17
CA GLU A 316 -29.97 3.08 -39.39
C GLU A 316 -30.41 2.21 -40.59
N GLN A 317 -30.67 0.91 -40.36
CA GLN A 317 -31.25 0.00 -41.35
C GLN A 317 -32.65 0.45 -41.76
N ALA A 318 -33.54 0.75 -40.81
CA ALA A 318 -34.90 1.24 -41.10
C ALA A 318 -34.88 2.56 -41.89
N ASN A 319 -33.98 3.50 -41.53
CA ASN A 319 -33.79 4.75 -42.29
C ASN A 319 -33.26 4.51 -43.72
N SER A 320 -32.46 3.47 -43.95
CA SER A 320 -32.03 3.08 -45.30
C SER A 320 -33.20 2.55 -46.14
N GLN A 321 -34.08 1.75 -45.54
CA GLN A 321 -35.28 1.22 -46.18
C GLN A 321 -36.28 2.34 -46.51
N ILE A 322 -36.50 3.30 -45.59
CA ILE A 322 -37.35 4.46 -45.82
C ILE A 322 -36.86 5.27 -47.02
N LYS A 323 -35.56 5.57 -47.11
CA LYS A 323 -34.97 6.30 -48.25
C LYS A 323 -35.12 5.55 -49.58
N GLN A 324 -35.04 4.21 -49.58
CA GLN A 324 -35.28 3.40 -50.76
C GLN A 324 -36.76 3.47 -51.17
N VAL A 325 -37.70 3.29 -50.24
CA VAL A 325 -39.14 3.42 -50.50
C VAL A 325 -39.51 4.83 -51.00
N GLU A 326 -38.92 5.89 -50.44
CA GLU A 326 -39.11 7.25 -50.96
C GLU A 326 -38.62 7.42 -52.41
N LYS A 327 -37.54 6.74 -52.80
CA LYS A 327 -37.01 6.77 -54.17
C LYS A 327 -37.94 6.03 -55.12
N ASP A 328 -38.46 4.88 -54.69
CA ASP A 328 -39.40 4.06 -55.48
C ASP A 328 -40.77 4.74 -55.62
N VAL A 329 -41.24 5.43 -54.58
CA VAL A 329 -42.45 6.28 -54.65
C VAL A 329 -42.24 7.48 -55.59
N ARG A 330 -41.03 8.06 -55.64
CA ARG A 330 -40.70 9.13 -56.60
C ARG A 330 -40.71 8.62 -58.04
N THR A 331 -40.03 7.51 -58.35
CA THR A 331 -40.02 6.95 -59.71
C THR A 331 -41.42 6.50 -60.16
N ALA A 332 -42.21 5.88 -59.27
CA ALA A 332 -43.61 5.54 -59.55
C ALA A 332 -44.49 6.78 -59.81
N LYS A 333 -44.25 7.89 -59.11
CA LYS A 333 -44.96 9.16 -59.33
C LYS A 333 -44.63 9.78 -60.69
N ASP A 334 -43.37 9.74 -61.11
CA ASP A 334 -42.95 10.31 -62.40
C ASP A 334 -43.38 9.41 -63.58
N ASP A 335 -43.35 8.09 -63.42
CA ASP A 335 -43.97 7.13 -64.35
C ASP A 335 -45.49 7.37 -64.47
N LEU A 336 -46.21 7.53 -63.35
CA LEU A 336 -47.64 7.88 -63.36
C LEU A 336 -47.91 9.23 -64.05
N LYS A 337 -47.03 10.23 -63.86
CA LYS A 337 -47.12 11.54 -64.54
C LYS A 337 -46.92 11.40 -66.05
N SER A 338 -45.95 10.60 -66.49
CA SER A 338 -45.74 10.31 -67.92
C SER A 338 -46.93 9.60 -68.56
N LYS A 339 -47.52 8.63 -67.84
CA LYS A 339 -48.72 7.89 -68.25
C LYS A 339 -49.94 8.81 -68.31
N ALA A 340 -50.10 9.74 -67.38
CA ALA A 340 -51.14 10.77 -67.44
C ALA A 340 -50.97 11.70 -68.66
N SER A 341 -49.73 12.11 -68.98
CA SER A 341 -49.44 12.89 -70.19
C SER A 341 -49.74 12.11 -71.49
N LEU A 342 -49.42 10.81 -71.52
CA LEU A 342 -49.76 9.91 -72.63
C LEU A 342 -51.28 9.72 -72.78
N ILE A 343 -52.01 9.59 -71.67
CA ILE A 343 -53.48 9.51 -71.66
C ILE A 343 -54.09 10.80 -72.20
N ASN A 344 -53.56 11.97 -71.84
CA ASN A 344 -54.03 13.25 -72.39
C ASN A 344 -53.82 13.32 -73.91
N SER A 345 -52.64 12.95 -74.41
CA SER A 345 -52.37 12.93 -75.86
C SER A 345 -53.19 11.87 -76.62
N LEU A 346 -53.50 10.74 -75.99
CA LEU A 346 -54.44 9.76 -76.53
C LEU A 346 -55.86 10.32 -76.57
N ASN A 347 -56.30 11.02 -75.52
CA ASN A 347 -57.62 11.65 -75.46
C ASN A 347 -57.76 12.78 -76.51
N GLU A 348 -56.73 13.60 -76.72
CA GLU A 348 -56.66 14.58 -77.82
C GLU A 348 -56.85 13.89 -79.18
N LYS A 349 -56.11 12.81 -79.46
CA LYS A 349 -56.25 12.02 -80.69
C LYS A 349 -57.63 11.36 -80.84
N VAL A 350 -58.24 10.94 -79.74
CA VAL A 350 -59.62 10.42 -79.74
C VAL A 350 -60.61 11.53 -80.08
N GLN A 351 -60.43 12.74 -79.55
CA GLN A 351 -61.28 13.89 -79.93
C GLN A 351 -61.12 14.27 -81.41
N THR A 352 -59.89 14.31 -81.95
CA THR A 352 -59.69 14.59 -83.39
C THR A 352 -60.29 13.51 -84.28
N LEU A 353 -60.18 12.23 -83.89
CA LEU A 353 -60.84 11.12 -84.59
C LEU A 353 -62.37 11.20 -84.48
N TYR A 354 -62.94 11.72 -83.39
CA TYR A 354 -64.38 11.99 -83.29
C TYR A 354 -64.82 13.13 -84.23
N THR A 355 -64.05 14.20 -84.37
CA THR A 355 -64.35 15.28 -85.33
C THR A 355 -64.20 14.81 -86.78
N GLU A 356 -63.11 14.09 -87.10
CA GLU A 356 -62.91 13.50 -88.43
C GLU A 356 -64.02 12.50 -88.78
N LYS A 357 -64.45 11.66 -87.83
CA LYS A 357 -65.61 10.78 -87.99
C LYS A 357 -66.88 11.57 -88.30
N GLY A 358 -67.13 12.66 -87.59
CA GLY A 358 -68.28 13.55 -87.86
C GLY A 358 -68.25 14.10 -89.28
N GLU A 359 -67.12 14.66 -89.72
CA GLU A 359 -66.96 15.13 -91.10
C GLU A 359 -67.16 14.00 -92.14
N VAL A 360 -66.70 12.78 -91.86
CA VAL A 360 -66.88 11.63 -92.76
C VAL A 360 -68.34 11.16 -92.78
N GLU A 361 -69.06 11.21 -91.66
CA GLU A 361 -70.50 10.93 -91.61
C GLU A 361 -71.33 12.00 -92.34
N GLU A 362 -70.93 13.28 -92.28
CA GLU A 362 -71.53 14.34 -93.11
C GLU A 362 -71.25 14.13 -94.60
N LYS A 363 -69.99 13.89 -94.99
CA LYS A 363 -69.59 13.62 -96.38
C LYS A 363 -70.29 12.37 -96.94
N LEU A 364 -70.43 11.32 -96.12
CA LEU A 364 -71.19 10.10 -96.47
C LEU A 364 -72.68 10.39 -96.63
N SER A 365 -73.29 11.18 -95.72
CA SER A 365 -74.71 11.55 -95.81
C SER A 365 -75.02 12.37 -97.06
N ALA A 366 -74.13 13.32 -97.40
CA ALA A 366 -74.22 14.09 -98.64
C ALA A 366 -74.06 13.21 -99.88
N LEU A 367 -73.10 12.26 -99.88
CA LEU A 367 -72.90 11.31 -100.98
C LEU A 367 -74.09 10.35 -101.14
N VAL A 368 -74.71 9.90 -100.04
CA VAL A 368 -75.94 9.08 -100.06
C VAL A 368 -77.10 9.87 -100.67
N SER A 369 -77.22 11.15 -100.36
CA SER A 369 -78.24 12.03 -100.96
C SER A 369 -78.00 12.30 -102.45
N GLN A 370 -76.73 12.44 -102.88
CA GLN A 370 -76.37 12.50 -104.29
C GLN A 370 -76.67 11.18 -105.01
N TYR A 371 -76.38 10.04 -104.38
CA TYR A 371 -76.67 8.72 -104.94
C TYR A 371 -78.18 8.46 -105.08
N THR A 372 -79.00 8.81 -104.09
CA THR A 372 -80.46 8.67 -104.22
C THR A 372 -81.03 9.60 -105.29
N TYR A 373 -80.55 10.84 -105.39
CA TYR A 373 -80.93 11.75 -106.47
C TYR A 373 -80.53 11.22 -107.86
N LEU A 374 -79.27 10.79 -108.04
CA LEU A 374 -78.80 10.21 -109.30
C LEU A 374 -79.54 8.92 -109.66
N LYS A 375 -79.88 8.10 -108.66
CA LYS A 375 -80.70 6.91 -108.86
C LYS A 375 -82.08 7.31 -109.40
N SER A 376 -82.81 8.19 -108.74
CA SER A 376 -84.14 8.63 -109.21
C SER A 376 -84.08 9.27 -110.59
N ALA A 377 -83.09 10.13 -110.87
CA ALA A 377 -82.90 10.72 -112.20
C ALA A 377 -82.56 9.67 -113.29
N SER A 378 -81.92 8.55 -112.92
CA SER A 378 -81.66 7.43 -113.83
C SER A 378 -82.91 6.56 -114.05
N GLU A 379 -83.76 6.38 -113.03
CA GLU A 379 -85.04 5.68 -113.13
C GLU A 379 -86.05 6.51 -113.98
N GLU A 380 -86.10 7.83 -113.80
CA GLU A 380 -86.85 8.77 -114.65
C GLU A 380 -86.39 8.71 -116.11
N ARG A 381 -85.07 8.75 -116.36
CA ARG A 381 -84.53 8.62 -117.74
C ARG A 381 -84.88 7.28 -118.36
N ALA A 382 -84.71 6.18 -117.64
CA ALA A 382 -85.05 4.85 -118.14
C ALA A 382 -86.55 4.72 -118.48
N SER A 383 -87.41 5.35 -117.68
CA SER A 383 -88.85 5.44 -117.98
C SER A 383 -89.11 6.23 -119.28
N HIS A 384 -88.44 7.36 -119.48
CA HIS A 384 -88.61 8.18 -120.69
C HIS A 384 -88.04 7.51 -121.95
N ASP A 385 -86.86 6.88 -121.86
CA ASP A 385 -86.27 6.11 -122.96
C ASP A 385 -87.17 4.92 -123.36
N SER A 386 -87.80 4.26 -122.38
CA SER A 386 -88.79 3.20 -122.63
C SER A 386 -90.05 3.71 -123.32
N GLU A 387 -90.56 4.88 -122.93
CA GLU A 387 -91.75 5.50 -123.54
C GLU A 387 -91.47 5.95 -124.99
N LEU A 388 -90.26 6.48 -125.25
CA LEU A 388 -89.79 6.83 -126.59
C LEU A 388 -89.62 5.59 -127.49
N LEU A 389 -89.14 4.46 -126.94
CA LEU A 389 -89.03 3.21 -127.72
C LEU A 389 -90.41 2.69 -128.16
N VAL A 390 -91.42 2.70 -127.29
CA VAL A 390 -92.80 2.32 -127.66
C VAL A 390 -93.33 3.22 -128.80
N GLN A 391 -93.09 4.53 -128.72
CA GLN A 391 -93.46 5.46 -129.80
C GLN A 391 -92.74 5.14 -131.13
N LYS A 392 -91.52 4.61 -131.10
CA LYS A 392 -90.78 4.22 -132.31
C LYS A 392 -91.34 2.95 -132.96
N ASP A 393 -91.72 1.96 -132.16
CA ASP A 393 -92.35 0.73 -132.68
C ASP A 393 -93.72 1.04 -133.30
N ASP A 394 -94.53 1.91 -132.69
CA ASP A 394 -95.80 2.40 -133.27
C ASP A 394 -95.59 3.09 -134.64
N MET A 395 -94.53 3.89 -134.80
CA MET A 395 -94.18 4.49 -136.08
C MET A 395 -93.73 3.46 -137.12
N LEU A 396 -93.05 2.38 -136.69
CA LEU A 396 -92.55 1.31 -137.56
C LEU A 396 -93.71 0.46 -138.10
N ASN A 397 -94.65 0.08 -137.24
CA ASN A 397 -95.90 -0.59 -137.60
C ASN A 397 -96.69 0.18 -138.68
N GLN A 398 -96.80 1.51 -138.54
CA GLN A 398 -97.45 2.37 -139.54
C GLN A 398 -96.71 2.46 -140.90
N LEU A 399 -95.43 2.12 -140.97
CA LEU A 399 -94.67 2.07 -142.23
C LEU A 399 -94.84 0.72 -142.93
N GLU A 400 -94.91 -0.38 -142.17
CA GLU A 400 -95.13 -1.73 -142.71
C GLU A 400 -96.54 -1.89 -143.30
N GLU A 401 -97.56 -1.30 -142.68
CA GLU A 401 -98.92 -1.22 -143.24
C GLU A 401 -98.95 -0.48 -144.60
N LYS A 402 -98.24 0.67 -144.69
CA LYS A 402 -98.14 1.47 -145.93
C LYS A 402 -97.38 0.74 -147.04
N LEU A 403 -96.32 0.00 -146.69
CA LEU A 403 -95.59 -0.83 -147.64
C LEU A 403 -96.49 -1.93 -148.24
N SER A 404 -97.27 -2.58 -147.37
CA SER A 404 -98.20 -3.66 -147.75
C SER A 404 -99.27 -3.19 -148.74
N ALA A 405 -99.80 -1.97 -148.56
CA ALA A 405 -100.74 -1.37 -149.50
C ALA A 405 -100.12 -1.13 -150.90
N ALA A 406 -98.92 -0.52 -150.96
CA ALA A 406 -98.24 -0.18 -152.21
C ALA A 406 -97.91 -1.42 -153.08
N LEU A 407 -97.56 -2.55 -152.45
CA LEU A 407 -97.30 -3.82 -153.15
C LEU A 407 -98.58 -4.40 -153.81
N SER A 408 -99.75 -4.15 -153.22
CA SER A 408 -101.04 -4.58 -153.78
C SER A 408 -101.36 -3.85 -155.09
N ASP A 409 -101.18 -2.53 -155.13
CA ASP A 409 -101.48 -1.73 -156.33
C ASP A 409 -100.51 -2.00 -157.48
N SER A 410 -99.22 -2.16 -157.19
CA SER A 410 -98.21 -2.52 -158.21
C SER A 410 -98.55 -3.84 -158.96
N SER A 411 -99.25 -4.77 -158.33
CA SER A 411 -99.71 -6.00 -158.98
C SER A 411 -100.77 -5.75 -160.08
N LYS A 412 -101.61 -4.71 -159.90
CA LYS A 412 -102.72 -4.35 -160.80
C LYS A 412 -102.20 -3.63 -162.05
N ASP A 413 -101.21 -2.76 -161.87
CA ASP A 413 -100.52 -2.10 -162.99
C ASP A 413 -99.80 -3.13 -163.88
N ARG A 414 -99.20 -4.16 -163.27
CA ARG A 414 -98.53 -5.24 -163.99
C ARG A 414 -99.46 -6.02 -164.93
N THR A 415 -100.73 -6.21 -164.56
CA THR A 415 -101.74 -6.79 -165.47
C THR A 415 -102.08 -5.85 -166.63
N ARG A 416 -102.19 -4.54 -166.40
CA ARG A 416 -102.58 -3.55 -167.43
C ARG A 416 -101.49 -3.32 -168.49
N ILE A 417 -100.22 -3.44 -168.10
CA ILE A 417 -99.07 -3.36 -169.03
C ILE A 417 -99.10 -4.50 -170.06
N ALA A 418 -99.60 -5.69 -169.69
CA ALA A 418 -99.67 -6.84 -170.59
C ALA A 418 -100.68 -6.65 -171.73
N GLU A 419 -101.76 -5.90 -171.50
CA GLU A 419 -102.78 -5.60 -172.51
C GLU A 419 -102.23 -4.65 -173.58
N LEU A 420 -101.69 -3.50 -173.16
CA LEU A 420 -101.11 -2.47 -174.03
C LEU A 420 -99.99 -2.99 -174.94
N ASN A 421 -99.21 -3.97 -174.48
CA ASN A 421 -98.08 -4.50 -175.24
C ASN A 421 -98.53 -5.29 -176.48
N ASN A 422 -99.77 -5.82 -176.51
CA ASN A 422 -100.33 -6.49 -177.69
C ASN A 422 -100.73 -5.50 -178.80
N GLU A 423 -101.20 -4.30 -178.45
CA GLU A 423 -101.56 -3.24 -179.41
C GLU A 423 -100.33 -2.62 -180.10
N LEU A 424 -99.17 -2.67 -179.45
CA LEU A 424 -97.90 -2.19 -180.00
C LEU A 424 -97.36 -3.13 -181.11
N VAL A 425 -97.62 -4.44 -181.02
CA VAL A 425 -97.18 -5.41 -182.03
C VAL A 425 -97.95 -5.25 -183.34
N THR A 426 -99.25 -4.97 -183.29
CA THR A 426 -100.11 -4.84 -184.49
C THR A 426 -99.87 -3.54 -185.26
N THR A 427 -99.43 -2.48 -184.60
CA THR A 427 -99.09 -1.20 -185.24
C THR A 427 -97.71 -1.23 -185.90
N ARG A 428 -96.75 -1.97 -185.32
CA ARG A 428 -95.36 -2.03 -185.82
C ARG A 428 -95.23 -2.67 -187.21
N THR A 429 -96.06 -3.66 -187.54
CA THR A 429 -96.02 -4.37 -188.84
C THR A 429 -96.46 -3.51 -190.03
N ILE A 430 -97.14 -2.39 -189.78
CA ILE A 430 -97.54 -1.43 -190.82
C ILE A 430 -96.32 -0.60 -191.25
N LEU A 431 -95.54 -0.11 -190.28
CA LEU A 431 -94.42 0.81 -190.48
C LEU A 431 -93.27 0.23 -191.33
N ASP A 432 -92.95 -1.06 -191.17
CA ASP A 432 -91.85 -1.71 -191.90
C ASP A 432 -92.06 -1.70 -193.43
N ASN A 433 -93.31 -1.59 -193.91
CA ASN A 433 -93.61 -1.49 -195.35
C ASN A 433 -93.20 -0.13 -195.95
N GLU A 434 -93.23 0.97 -195.17
CA GLU A 434 -92.84 2.29 -195.66
C GLU A 434 -91.30 2.44 -195.76
N VAL A 435 -90.56 1.78 -194.87
CA VAL A 435 -89.09 1.84 -194.82
C VAL A 435 -88.47 1.35 -196.14
N VAL A 436 -89.06 0.32 -196.77
CA VAL A 436 -88.60 -0.24 -198.05
C VAL A 436 -88.65 0.79 -199.19
N ALA A 437 -89.61 1.73 -199.17
CA ALA A 437 -89.70 2.78 -200.19
C ALA A 437 -88.54 3.80 -200.08
N ARG A 438 -88.07 4.08 -198.85
CA ARG A 438 -87.08 5.14 -198.57
C ARG A 438 -85.65 4.77 -198.99
N LYS A 439 -85.30 3.49 -199.06
CA LYS A 439 -83.92 3.04 -199.32
C LYS A 439 -83.39 3.47 -200.70
N LYS A 440 -84.27 3.64 -201.70
CA LYS A 440 -83.95 4.09 -203.08
C LYS A 440 -83.37 5.51 -203.19
N LEU A 441 -83.17 6.21 -202.08
CA LEU A 441 -82.61 7.57 -202.04
C LEU A 441 -81.17 7.64 -201.51
N SER A 442 -80.63 6.54 -200.97
CA SER A 442 -79.35 6.54 -200.25
C SER A 442 -78.13 6.41 -201.17
N ASP A 443 -78.30 5.73 -202.30
CA ASP A 443 -77.24 5.26 -203.21
C ASP A 443 -76.55 6.40 -204.01
N LEU A 444 -76.88 7.66 -203.68
CA LEU A 444 -76.27 8.87 -204.25
C LEU A 444 -75.19 9.50 -203.35
N VAL A 445 -75.14 9.12 -202.06
CA VAL A 445 -74.16 9.62 -201.07
C VAL A 445 -72.84 8.81 -201.10
N GLU A 446 -72.88 7.63 -201.74
CA GLU A 446 -71.78 6.67 -201.88
C GLU A 446 -70.51 7.26 -202.54
N PHE A 447 -70.64 8.35 -203.29
CA PHE A 447 -69.58 8.92 -204.14
C PHE A 447 -68.50 9.76 -203.40
N THR A 448 -68.68 10.15 -202.14
CA THR A 448 -67.85 11.23 -201.52
C THR A 448 -67.05 10.90 -200.26
N GLU A 449 -67.24 9.75 -199.61
CA GLU A 449 -66.53 9.42 -198.34
C GLU A 449 -65.49 8.28 -198.44
N GLU A 450 -65.28 7.66 -199.61
CA GLU A 450 -64.28 6.58 -199.81
C GLU A 450 -62.81 7.00 -199.54
N ALA A 451 -62.54 8.28 -199.29
CA ALA A 451 -61.21 8.85 -199.11
C ALA A 451 -60.66 8.85 -197.66
N LEU A 452 -61.41 8.40 -196.64
CA LEU A 452 -61.05 8.66 -195.22
C LEU A 452 -60.90 7.42 -194.30
N THR A 453 -60.86 6.20 -194.83
CA THR A 453 -60.94 4.93 -194.07
C THR A 453 -59.62 4.43 -193.46
N GLY A 454 -58.86 5.30 -192.77
CA GLY A 454 -57.47 5.03 -192.36
C GLY A 454 -57.19 4.52 -190.93
N SER A 455 -57.56 5.28 -189.88
CA SER A 455 -56.77 5.31 -188.62
C SER A 455 -57.55 4.99 -187.32
N ARG A 456 -58.19 3.82 -187.22
CA ARG A 456 -59.24 3.55 -186.20
C ARG A 456 -58.81 2.83 -184.89
N ASN A 457 -57.60 2.27 -184.79
CA ASN A 457 -57.38 1.06 -183.98
C ASN A 457 -56.55 1.17 -182.67
N GLU A 458 -56.79 2.14 -181.77
CA GLU A 458 -56.17 2.06 -180.42
C GLU A 458 -56.98 2.68 -179.28
N VAL A 459 -57.72 1.83 -178.54
CA VAL A 459 -58.55 2.20 -177.37
C VAL A 459 -58.32 1.17 -176.25
N PHE A 460 -57.32 1.37 -175.39
CA PHE A 460 -56.99 0.37 -174.34
C PHE A 460 -56.35 0.85 -173.02
N LYS A 461 -56.07 2.15 -172.81
CA LYS A 461 -55.31 2.61 -171.63
C LYS A 461 -56.01 3.71 -170.81
N LEU A 462 -57.09 3.34 -170.13
CA LEU A 462 -57.78 4.16 -169.11
C LEU A 462 -57.64 3.51 -167.71
N SER A 463 -56.42 3.11 -167.34
CA SER A 463 -56.16 2.27 -166.15
C SER A 463 -55.19 2.89 -165.12
N GLU A 464 -54.72 4.12 -165.34
CA GLU A 464 -53.46 4.58 -164.73
C GLU A 464 -53.61 5.74 -163.72
N GLU A 465 -54.57 6.67 -163.90
CA GLU A 465 -54.55 7.96 -163.18
C GLU A 465 -55.17 7.95 -161.77
N LEU A 466 -55.52 6.78 -161.22
CA LEU A 466 -55.98 6.64 -159.83
C LEU A 466 -54.91 7.07 -158.80
N ASP A 467 -53.62 6.96 -159.14
CA ASP A 467 -52.51 7.34 -158.25
C ASP A 467 -52.33 8.86 -158.07
N ALA A 468 -53.04 9.70 -158.82
CA ALA A 468 -52.95 11.16 -158.69
C ALA A 468 -53.33 11.68 -157.28
N VAL A 469 -54.28 11.00 -156.62
CA VAL A 469 -54.87 11.44 -155.33
C VAL A 469 -53.89 11.38 -154.16
N LYS A 470 -52.86 10.51 -154.20
CA LYS A 470 -51.91 10.33 -153.08
C LYS A 470 -51.06 11.57 -152.76
N ARG A 471 -50.85 12.49 -153.72
CA ARG A 471 -49.84 13.55 -153.59
C ARG A 471 -50.22 14.71 -152.68
N SER A 472 -51.52 14.95 -152.45
CA SER A 472 -51.99 16.09 -151.63
C SER A 472 -51.74 15.93 -150.12
N ASN A 473 -51.63 14.68 -149.64
CA ASN A 473 -51.51 14.40 -148.20
C ASN A 473 -50.13 14.73 -147.61
N GLN A 474 -49.13 15.05 -148.43
CA GLN A 474 -47.75 15.29 -148.01
C GLN A 474 -47.54 16.67 -147.37
N ASP A 475 -48.35 17.66 -147.74
CA ASP A 475 -48.11 19.08 -147.41
C ASP A 475 -48.37 19.40 -145.92
N LEU A 476 -49.45 18.81 -145.36
CA LEU A 476 -49.87 18.99 -143.97
C LEU A 476 -48.83 18.56 -142.92
N MET A 477 -47.98 17.57 -143.24
CA MET A 477 -46.92 17.08 -142.35
C MET A 477 -45.90 18.18 -142.01
N THR A 478 -45.66 19.12 -142.92
CA THR A 478 -44.58 20.13 -142.77
C THR A 478 -44.86 21.15 -141.67
N GLN A 479 -46.13 21.44 -141.38
CA GLN A 479 -46.51 22.46 -140.40
C GLN A 479 -46.47 21.94 -138.96
N ILE A 480 -46.69 20.64 -138.76
CA ILE A 480 -46.71 19.98 -137.44
C ILE A 480 -45.32 19.97 -136.79
N SER A 481 -44.26 19.76 -137.58
CA SER A 481 -42.88 19.78 -137.06
C SER A 481 -42.53 21.09 -136.37
N LYS A 482 -42.89 22.24 -136.96
CA LYS A 482 -42.45 23.56 -136.48
C LYS A 482 -42.98 23.94 -135.10
N LEU A 483 -44.19 23.47 -134.74
CA LEU A 483 -44.77 23.66 -133.41
C LEU A 483 -44.19 22.70 -132.35
N THR A 484 -43.41 21.69 -132.76
CA THR A 484 -42.78 20.72 -131.84
C THR A 484 -41.49 21.28 -131.23
N ASP A 485 -40.73 22.08 -132.00
CA ASP A 485 -39.44 22.62 -131.58
C ASP A 485 -39.58 23.68 -130.48
N GLU A 486 -40.48 24.66 -130.63
CA GLU A 486 -40.76 25.71 -129.64
C GLU A 486 -41.23 25.12 -128.29
N ALA A 487 -41.96 23.99 -128.33
CA ALA A 487 -42.40 23.26 -127.14
C ALA A 487 -41.27 22.51 -126.41
N SER A 488 -40.08 22.38 -127.02
CA SER A 488 -38.91 21.74 -126.41
C SER A 488 -38.07 22.71 -125.57
N GLU A 489 -37.83 23.94 -126.06
CA GLU A 489 -37.03 24.96 -125.36
C GLU A 489 -37.67 25.36 -124.02
N VAL A 490 -39.00 25.52 -124.00
CA VAL A 490 -39.76 25.86 -122.78
C VAL A 490 -39.66 24.74 -121.73
N ARG A 491 -39.58 23.46 -122.14
CA ARG A 491 -39.37 22.33 -121.22
C ARG A 491 -37.95 22.32 -120.67
N GLN A 492 -36.95 22.59 -121.50
CA GLN A 492 -35.55 22.66 -121.08
C GLN A 492 -35.33 23.79 -120.04
N ALA A 493 -35.91 24.97 -120.28
CA ALA A 493 -35.81 26.10 -119.36
C ALA A 493 -36.53 25.86 -118.01
N LEU A 494 -37.59 25.05 -118.00
CA LEU A 494 -38.29 24.64 -116.77
C LEU A 494 -37.49 23.58 -115.98
N ALA A 495 -36.95 22.58 -116.67
CA ALA A 495 -36.16 21.50 -116.07
C ALA A 495 -34.94 22.05 -115.31
N ASN A 496 -34.17 22.96 -115.93
CA ASN A 496 -32.98 23.56 -115.30
C ASN A 496 -33.31 24.35 -114.01
N LYS A 497 -34.55 24.86 -113.86
CA LYS A 497 -35.00 25.53 -112.62
C LYS A 497 -35.50 24.57 -111.55
N ILE A 498 -36.03 23.41 -111.94
CA ILE A 498 -36.36 22.32 -111.02
C ILE A 498 -35.06 21.76 -110.43
N GLU A 499 -34.05 21.48 -111.26
CA GLU A 499 -32.73 21.00 -110.83
C GLU A 499 -32.02 21.98 -109.88
N GLN A 500 -32.13 23.30 -110.12
CA GLN A 500 -31.66 24.31 -109.15
C GLN A 500 -32.44 24.28 -107.83
N ALA A 501 -33.78 24.13 -107.86
CA ALA A 501 -34.57 24.03 -106.63
C ALA A 501 -34.27 22.73 -105.85
N GLU A 502 -34.04 21.62 -106.54
CA GLU A 502 -33.66 20.33 -105.96
C GLU A 502 -32.25 20.36 -105.36
N SER A 503 -31.27 21.00 -106.01
CA SER A 503 -29.93 21.16 -105.43
C SER A 503 -29.93 22.03 -104.16
N VAL A 504 -30.72 23.12 -104.13
CA VAL A 504 -30.90 23.93 -102.90
C VAL A 504 -31.61 23.12 -101.81
N SER A 505 -32.66 22.37 -102.16
CA SER A 505 -33.37 21.45 -101.24
C SER A 505 -32.42 20.40 -100.64
N ALA A 506 -31.52 19.83 -101.45
CA ALA A 506 -30.49 18.91 -100.98
C ALA A 506 -29.53 19.57 -99.99
N THR A 507 -28.96 20.75 -100.31
CA THR A 507 -28.07 21.46 -99.38
C THR A 507 -28.74 21.82 -98.05
N LEU A 508 -30.00 22.25 -98.08
CA LEU A 508 -30.78 22.50 -96.86
C LEU A 508 -31.09 21.22 -96.08
N SER A 509 -31.31 20.09 -96.76
CA SER A 509 -31.49 18.78 -96.12
C SER A 509 -30.21 18.31 -95.43
N ASP A 510 -29.04 18.51 -96.06
CA ASP A 510 -27.73 18.15 -95.50
C ASP A 510 -27.33 19.06 -94.33
N GLU A 511 -27.60 20.37 -94.41
CA GLU A 511 -27.47 21.28 -93.27
C GLU A 511 -28.39 20.89 -92.11
N LEU A 512 -29.65 20.54 -92.40
CA LEU A 512 -30.63 20.13 -91.37
C LEU A 512 -30.26 18.77 -90.76
N ALA A 513 -29.65 17.86 -91.53
CA ALA A 513 -29.04 16.63 -91.01
C ALA A 513 -27.84 16.92 -90.10
N SER A 514 -26.94 17.80 -90.52
CA SER A 514 -25.78 18.26 -89.73
C SER A 514 -26.22 18.91 -88.40
N VAL A 515 -27.18 19.82 -88.45
CA VAL A 515 -27.78 20.47 -87.26
C VAL A 515 -28.45 19.45 -86.35
N ARG A 516 -29.11 18.41 -86.89
CA ARG A 516 -29.66 17.30 -86.07
C ARG A 516 -28.58 16.43 -85.41
N GLU A 517 -27.43 16.25 -86.03
CA GLU A 517 -26.31 15.52 -85.40
C GLU A 517 -25.61 16.36 -84.33
N VAL A 518 -25.42 17.67 -84.57
CA VAL A 518 -24.93 18.62 -83.56
C VAL A 518 -25.91 18.70 -82.38
N LEU A 519 -27.22 18.73 -82.64
CA LEU A 519 -28.26 18.66 -81.60
C LEU A 519 -28.09 17.38 -80.76
N LYS A 520 -28.02 16.20 -81.38
CA LYS A 520 -27.78 14.92 -80.69
C LYS A 520 -26.49 14.90 -79.86
N LYS A 521 -25.41 15.52 -80.35
CA LYS A 521 -24.15 15.67 -79.60
C LYS A 521 -24.37 16.57 -78.37
N SER A 522 -25.04 17.71 -78.53
CA SER A 522 -25.38 18.60 -77.42
C SER A 522 -26.34 17.96 -76.40
N GLU A 523 -27.29 17.12 -76.82
CA GLU A 523 -28.16 16.34 -75.94
C GLU A 523 -27.37 15.29 -75.15
N GLY A 524 -26.41 14.62 -75.80
CA GLY A 524 -25.49 13.69 -75.14
C GLY A 524 -24.56 14.36 -74.13
N GLU A 525 -24.04 15.55 -74.46
CA GLU A 525 -23.21 16.36 -73.56
C GLU A 525 -24.04 16.94 -72.39
N LEU A 526 -25.29 17.32 -72.63
CA LEU A 526 -26.24 17.74 -71.60
C LEU A 526 -26.59 16.58 -70.65
N GLU A 527 -26.79 15.38 -71.17
CA GLU A 527 -27.04 14.15 -70.40
C GLU A 527 -25.81 13.74 -69.56
N ILE A 528 -24.58 13.93 -70.09
CA ILE A 528 -23.33 13.69 -69.36
C ILE A 528 -23.12 14.74 -68.25
N THR A 529 -23.30 16.02 -68.56
CA THR A 529 -23.14 17.10 -67.57
C THR A 529 -24.23 17.08 -66.51
N SER A 530 -25.46 16.66 -66.86
CA SER A 530 -26.54 16.34 -65.90
C SER A 530 -26.13 15.23 -64.93
N LYS A 531 -25.55 14.13 -65.42
CA LYS A 531 -25.05 13.03 -64.56
C LYS A 531 -23.87 13.46 -63.69
N GLN A 532 -22.98 14.31 -64.20
CA GLN A 532 -21.91 14.92 -63.40
C GLN A 532 -22.48 15.84 -62.32
N LEU A 533 -23.51 16.63 -62.61
CA LEU A 533 -24.19 17.50 -61.65
C LEU A 533 -24.89 16.68 -60.55
N VAL A 534 -25.50 15.53 -60.90
CA VAL A 534 -26.05 14.59 -59.91
C VAL A 534 -24.94 14.09 -58.98
N LEU A 535 -23.83 13.57 -59.51
CA LEU A 535 -22.70 13.08 -58.69
C LEU A 535 -22.09 14.18 -57.81
N VAL A 536 -21.98 15.42 -58.30
CA VAL A 536 -21.54 16.58 -57.51
C VAL A 536 -22.56 16.92 -56.42
N SER A 537 -23.86 16.80 -56.69
CA SER A 537 -24.91 17.01 -55.68
C SER A 537 -24.93 15.93 -54.59
N GLU A 538 -24.66 14.67 -54.95
CA GLU A 538 -24.53 13.55 -54.02
C GLU A 538 -23.28 13.72 -53.14
N ALA A 539 -22.13 14.05 -53.74
CA ALA A 539 -20.89 14.37 -53.01
C ALA A 539 -21.05 15.60 -52.08
N HIS A 540 -21.77 16.64 -52.52
CA HIS A 540 -22.12 17.78 -51.66
C HIS A 540 -23.07 17.37 -50.52
N SER A 541 -23.95 16.38 -50.74
CA SER A 541 -24.78 15.82 -49.67
C SER A 541 -23.96 15.00 -48.66
N ASP A 542 -22.92 14.29 -49.11
CA ASP A 542 -22.03 13.52 -48.24
C ASP A 542 -21.07 14.43 -47.46
N LEU A 543 -20.49 15.44 -48.10
CA LEU A 543 -19.71 16.49 -47.43
C LEU A 543 -20.53 17.21 -46.34
N ASN A 544 -21.83 17.45 -46.55
CA ASN A 544 -22.71 18.01 -45.52
C ASN A 544 -23.00 17.02 -44.37
N LYS A 545 -23.06 15.70 -44.63
CA LYS A 545 -23.15 14.67 -43.57
C LYS A 545 -21.86 14.60 -42.76
N GLU A 546 -20.71 14.65 -43.43
CA GLU A 546 -19.38 14.65 -42.81
C GLU A 546 -19.16 15.92 -41.96
N LEU A 547 -19.51 17.10 -42.49
CA LEU A 547 -19.48 18.37 -41.77
C LEU A 547 -20.39 18.36 -40.53
N LEU A 548 -21.62 17.83 -40.65
CA LEU A 548 -22.53 17.67 -39.51
C LEU A 548 -21.99 16.64 -38.48
N GLY A 549 -21.31 15.59 -38.94
CA GLY A 549 -20.60 14.64 -38.11
C GLY A 549 -19.45 15.31 -37.34
N ALA A 550 -18.63 16.10 -38.03
CA ALA A 550 -17.53 16.87 -37.44
C ALA A 550 -18.04 17.89 -36.40
N TYR A 551 -19.16 18.58 -36.65
CA TYR A 551 -19.78 19.46 -35.66
C TYR A 551 -20.27 18.70 -34.42
N LYS A 552 -20.87 17.51 -34.58
CA LYS A 552 -21.27 16.67 -33.43
C LYS A 552 -20.08 16.14 -32.64
N GLN A 553 -18.98 15.79 -33.31
CA GLN A 553 -17.71 15.41 -32.66
C GLN A 553 -17.04 16.59 -31.96
N LEU A 554 -17.13 17.80 -32.52
CA LEU A 554 -16.67 19.03 -31.86
C LEU A 554 -17.51 19.35 -30.62
N GLU A 555 -18.83 19.12 -30.66
CA GLU A 555 -19.73 19.30 -29.53
C GLU A 555 -19.49 18.24 -28.43
N SER A 556 -19.28 16.97 -28.78
CA SER A 556 -18.95 15.92 -27.81
C SER A 556 -17.60 16.16 -27.13
N THR A 557 -16.55 16.45 -27.91
CA THR A 557 -15.21 16.76 -27.38
C THR A 557 -15.18 18.05 -26.56
N GLN A 558 -15.95 19.07 -26.92
CA GLN A 558 -16.16 20.26 -26.07
C GLN A 558 -16.88 19.90 -24.75
N SER A 559 -17.86 18.99 -24.78
CA SER A 559 -18.52 18.50 -23.55
C SER A 559 -17.55 17.70 -22.67
N GLU A 560 -16.63 16.95 -23.28
CA GLU A 560 -15.61 16.16 -22.60
C GLU A 560 -14.53 17.07 -21.99
N LEU A 561 -14.06 18.08 -22.71
CA LEU A 561 -13.16 19.11 -22.20
C LEU A 561 -13.76 19.86 -21.00
N VAL A 562 -15.08 20.08 -20.97
CA VAL A 562 -15.77 20.67 -19.79
C VAL A 562 -15.82 19.69 -18.61
N LYS A 563 -16.02 18.38 -18.84
CA LYS A 563 -15.92 17.35 -17.79
C LYS A 563 -14.49 17.21 -17.27
N GLU A 564 -13.51 17.19 -18.16
CA GLU A 564 -12.07 17.12 -17.85
C GLU A 564 -11.63 18.33 -17.03
N ARG A 565 -12.04 19.56 -17.40
CA ARG A 565 -11.79 20.77 -16.58
C ARG A 565 -12.40 20.68 -15.18
N LYS A 566 -13.57 20.04 -15.03
CA LYS A 566 -14.19 19.81 -13.72
C LYS A 566 -13.40 18.78 -12.89
N ILE A 567 -12.92 17.71 -13.51
CA ILE A 567 -12.06 16.68 -12.88
C ILE A 567 -10.69 17.27 -12.51
N SER A 568 -10.11 18.10 -13.39
CA SER A 568 -8.87 18.83 -13.13
C SER A 568 -9.02 19.79 -11.95
N ALA A 569 -10.17 20.47 -11.82
CA ALA A 569 -10.46 21.31 -10.66
C ALA A 569 -10.56 20.50 -9.35
N THR A 570 -11.22 19.34 -9.34
CA THR A 570 -11.27 18.49 -8.13
C THR A 570 -9.90 17.90 -7.78
N LEU A 571 -9.15 17.40 -8.77
CA LEU A 571 -7.79 16.90 -8.57
C LEU A 571 -6.84 17.99 -8.06
N ASN A 572 -7.01 19.25 -8.50
CA ASN A 572 -6.21 20.37 -7.99
C ASN A 572 -6.57 20.74 -6.54
N MET A 573 -7.83 20.61 -6.13
CA MET A 573 -8.24 20.77 -4.72
C MET A 573 -7.70 19.62 -3.84
N GLU A 574 -7.72 18.38 -4.34
CA GLU A 574 -7.12 17.22 -3.68
C GLU A 574 -5.60 17.36 -3.54
N LEU A 575 -4.92 17.85 -4.59
CA LEU A 575 -3.50 18.16 -4.57
C LEU A 575 -3.16 19.25 -3.54
N GLU A 576 -3.95 20.32 -3.47
CA GLU A 576 -3.76 21.38 -2.47
C GLU A 576 -3.96 20.86 -1.03
N ALA A 577 -4.93 19.95 -0.83
CA ALA A 577 -5.15 19.28 0.46
C ALA A 577 -3.98 18.35 0.84
N LEU A 578 -3.46 17.56 -0.12
CA LEU A 578 -2.29 16.69 0.09
C LEU A 578 -1.02 17.50 0.37
N VAL A 579 -0.82 18.65 -0.28
CA VAL A 579 0.29 19.56 0.02
C VAL A 579 0.18 20.11 1.44
N LYS A 580 -1.01 20.52 1.89
CA LYS A 580 -1.24 20.96 3.28
C LYS A 580 -0.96 19.85 4.29
N GLN A 581 -1.42 18.62 4.02
CA GLN A 581 -1.14 17.46 4.85
C GLN A 581 0.36 17.14 4.92
N SER A 582 1.07 17.24 3.78
CA SER A 582 2.52 17.03 3.71
C SER A 582 3.32 18.06 4.51
N VAL A 583 2.89 19.33 4.55
CA VAL A 583 3.51 20.35 5.41
C VAL A 583 3.36 19.97 6.90
N ILE A 584 2.14 19.63 7.34
CA ILE A 584 1.87 19.20 8.73
C ILE A 584 2.71 17.97 9.10
N GLU A 585 2.79 16.98 8.21
CA GLU A 585 3.62 15.79 8.42
C GLU A 585 5.12 16.14 8.47
N SER A 586 5.58 17.09 7.66
CA SER A 586 6.97 17.59 7.70
C SER A 586 7.31 18.29 9.02
N GLU A 587 6.32 18.87 9.70
CA GLU A 587 6.48 19.52 11.00
C GLU A 587 6.48 18.51 12.13
N ALA A 588 5.56 17.53 12.11
CA ALA A 588 5.58 16.39 13.03
C ALA A 588 6.88 15.56 12.92
N ARG A 589 7.43 15.39 11.71
CA ARG A 589 8.74 14.75 11.50
C ARG A 589 9.90 15.58 12.09
N LYS A 590 9.80 16.92 12.13
CA LYS A 590 10.82 17.78 12.77
C LYS A 590 10.75 17.69 14.29
N THR A 591 9.56 17.65 14.90
CA THR A 591 9.44 17.48 16.36
C THR A 591 9.98 16.12 16.80
N LEU A 592 9.58 15.04 16.12
CA LEU A 592 10.08 13.69 16.41
C LEU A 592 11.60 13.54 16.21
N GLN A 593 12.20 14.29 15.28
CA GLN A 593 13.66 14.35 15.13
C GLN A 593 14.33 15.03 16.34
N VAL A 594 13.75 16.13 16.86
CA VAL A 594 14.25 16.79 18.07
C VAL A 594 14.13 15.86 19.29
N ASP A 595 12.99 15.18 19.45
CA ASP A 595 12.77 14.20 20.52
C ASP A 595 13.79 13.04 20.45
N LEU A 596 14.10 12.56 19.25
CA LEU A 596 15.10 11.51 19.02
C LEU A 596 16.53 11.99 19.34
N ASP A 597 16.88 13.22 18.97
CA ASP A 597 18.20 13.81 19.27
C ASP A 597 18.36 14.09 20.77
N GLU A 598 17.29 14.48 21.47
CA GLU A 598 17.23 14.64 22.93
C GLU A 598 17.36 13.28 23.65
N ALA A 599 16.58 12.27 23.24
CA ALA A 599 16.68 10.91 23.78
C ALA A 599 18.08 10.31 23.57
N THR A 600 18.68 10.54 22.39
CA THR A 600 20.06 10.14 22.08
C THR A 600 21.07 10.87 22.95
N ARG A 601 20.87 12.15 23.25
CA ARG A 601 21.72 12.94 24.17
C ARG A 601 21.62 12.40 25.61
N SER A 602 20.41 12.15 26.09
CA SER A 602 20.13 11.58 27.42
C SER A 602 20.76 10.18 27.59
N LEU A 603 20.60 9.27 26.61
CA LEU A 603 21.24 7.96 26.62
C LEU A 603 22.78 8.06 26.68
N ASN A 604 23.37 9.03 25.97
CA ASN A 604 24.81 9.30 26.04
C ASN A 604 25.27 9.89 27.38
N GLU A 605 24.38 10.48 28.18
CA GLU A 605 24.68 10.95 29.54
C GLU A 605 24.54 9.80 30.55
N VAL A 606 23.48 8.98 30.44
CA VAL A 606 23.30 7.75 31.24
C VAL A 606 24.46 6.76 31.03
N ASN A 607 24.95 6.60 29.80
CA ASN A 607 26.12 5.76 29.52
C ASN A 607 27.41 6.30 30.17
N LYS A 608 27.57 7.63 30.28
CA LYS A 608 28.72 8.25 30.96
C LYS A 608 28.63 8.13 32.49
N SER A 609 27.44 8.31 33.06
CA SER A 609 27.23 8.13 34.51
C SER A 609 27.39 6.67 34.92
N THR A 610 26.84 5.72 34.15
CA THR A 610 27.02 4.27 34.35
C THR A 610 28.49 3.87 34.29
N LEU A 611 29.26 4.38 33.32
CA LEU A 611 30.71 4.11 33.24
C LEU A 611 31.47 4.71 34.43
N CYS A 612 31.06 5.88 34.92
CA CYS A 612 31.63 6.48 36.13
C CYS A 612 31.34 5.63 37.39
N LEU A 613 30.10 5.21 37.58
CA LEU A 613 29.67 4.34 38.69
C LEU A 613 30.34 2.97 38.64
N SER A 614 30.45 2.35 37.47
CA SER A 614 31.17 1.09 37.26
C SER A 614 32.64 1.20 37.70
N LYS A 615 33.31 2.30 37.33
CA LYS A 615 34.68 2.57 37.78
C LYS A 615 34.79 2.86 39.28
N GLN A 616 33.80 3.53 39.87
CA GLN A 616 33.75 3.71 41.32
C GLN A 616 33.60 2.35 42.03
N LEU A 617 32.70 1.48 41.55
CA LEU A 617 32.47 0.13 42.09
C LEU A 617 33.73 -0.75 41.99
N GLU A 618 34.48 -0.67 40.90
CA GLU A 618 35.79 -1.32 40.74
C GLU A 618 36.79 -0.85 41.83
N THR A 619 36.84 0.46 42.10
CA THR A 619 37.72 1.00 43.16
C THR A 619 37.22 0.70 44.57
N THR A 620 35.92 0.57 44.82
CA THR A 620 35.41 0.15 46.13
C THR A 620 35.63 -1.34 46.38
N ASN A 621 35.43 -2.20 45.37
CA ASN A 621 35.75 -3.62 45.48
C ASN A 621 37.25 -3.83 45.75
N SER A 622 38.11 -3.07 45.08
CA SER A 622 39.56 -3.07 45.35
C SER A 622 39.91 -2.70 46.80
N LYS A 623 39.17 -1.73 47.39
CA LYS A 623 39.31 -1.38 48.82
C LYS A 623 38.76 -2.45 49.76
N ILE A 624 37.63 -3.08 49.41
CA ILE A 624 37.01 -4.15 50.20
C ILE A 624 37.94 -5.37 50.27
N SER A 625 38.65 -5.70 49.18
CA SER A 625 39.72 -6.71 49.21
C SER A 625 40.83 -6.34 50.19
N ALA A 626 41.38 -5.12 50.11
CA ALA A 626 42.43 -4.67 51.02
C ALA A 626 42.00 -4.64 52.50
N ILE A 627 40.80 -4.11 52.80
CA ILE A 627 40.23 -4.09 54.16
C ILE A 627 39.98 -5.51 54.68
N LYS A 628 39.64 -6.47 53.80
CA LYS A 628 39.53 -7.87 54.20
C LYS A 628 40.89 -8.47 54.55
N GLU A 629 41.92 -8.21 53.74
CA GLU A 629 43.30 -8.64 54.02
C GLU A 629 43.81 -8.03 55.35
N GLU A 630 43.54 -6.75 55.60
CA GLU A 630 43.83 -6.08 56.88
C GLU A 630 43.06 -6.70 58.05
N LYS A 631 41.76 -7.00 57.89
CA LYS A 631 40.94 -7.68 58.91
C LYS A 631 41.50 -9.07 59.24
N ASP A 632 41.84 -9.86 58.23
CA ASP A 632 42.32 -11.22 58.41
C ASP A 632 43.70 -11.20 59.14
N MET A 633 44.58 -10.23 58.85
CA MET A 633 45.82 -10.00 59.63
C MET A 633 45.56 -9.51 61.06
N LEU A 634 44.64 -8.57 61.28
CA LEU A 634 44.26 -8.09 62.62
C LEU A 634 43.68 -9.22 63.47
N SER A 635 42.89 -10.12 62.89
CA SER A 635 42.37 -11.29 63.59
C SER A 635 43.48 -12.27 64.00
N MET A 636 44.54 -12.44 63.19
CA MET A 636 45.71 -13.23 63.60
C MET A 636 46.45 -12.58 64.77
N PHE A 637 46.70 -11.27 64.71
CA PHE A 637 47.39 -10.53 65.77
C PHE A 637 46.61 -10.52 67.09
N LEU A 638 45.27 -10.43 67.04
CA LEU A 638 44.42 -10.46 68.22
C LEU A 638 44.47 -11.83 68.94
N GLU A 639 44.50 -12.95 68.20
CA GLU A 639 44.65 -14.27 68.83
C GLU A 639 46.05 -14.49 69.42
N GLU A 640 47.10 -13.94 68.78
CA GLU A 640 48.46 -13.93 69.33
C GLU A 640 48.55 -13.07 70.62
N GLN A 641 47.90 -11.90 70.63
CA GLN A 641 47.79 -11.05 71.83
C GLN A 641 47.03 -11.75 72.96
N LYS A 642 45.86 -12.35 72.69
CA LYS A 642 45.07 -13.11 73.67
C LYS A 642 45.92 -14.20 74.33
N LYS A 643 46.63 -15.00 73.53
CA LYS A 643 47.55 -16.03 74.01
C LYS A 643 48.61 -15.44 74.96
N SER A 644 49.24 -14.34 74.59
CA SER A 644 50.23 -13.65 75.44
C SER A 644 49.62 -13.09 76.73
N THR A 645 48.37 -12.61 76.71
CA THR A 645 47.68 -12.14 77.93
C THR A 645 47.30 -13.27 78.88
N VAL A 646 46.96 -14.46 78.38
CA VAL A 646 46.73 -15.65 79.22
C VAL A 646 48.03 -16.08 79.88
N GLU A 647 49.13 -16.18 79.12
CA GLU A 647 50.46 -16.49 79.64
C GLU A 647 50.90 -15.45 80.70
N ALA A 648 50.63 -14.15 80.50
CA ALA A 648 50.89 -13.12 81.50
C ALA A 648 50.01 -13.23 82.76
N GLN A 649 48.75 -13.68 82.62
CA GLN A 649 47.85 -13.91 83.74
C GLN A 649 48.26 -15.13 84.58
N GLU A 650 48.66 -16.23 83.95
CA GLU A 650 49.22 -17.42 84.62
C GLU A 650 50.47 -17.04 85.44
N ASN A 651 51.41 -16.29 84.83
CA ASN A 651 52.59 -15.76 85.54
C ASN A 651 52.23 -14.83 86.70
N MET A 652 51.14 -14.05 86.60
CA MET A 652 50.67 -13.18 87.69
C MET A 652 50.06 -13.99 88.85
N GLU A 653 49.31 -15.05 88.56
CA GLU A 653 48.74 -15.94 89.58
C GLU A 653 49.84 -16.69 90.34
N ASP A 654 50.85 -17.21 89.64
CA ASP A 654 52.06 -17.76 90.26
C ASP A 654 52.77 -16.72 91.15
N ALA A 655 52.94 -15.48 90.66
CA ALA A 655 53.52 -14.40 91.46
C ALA A 655 52.71 -14.14 92.75
N GLN A 656 51.38 -14.03 92.66
CA GLN A 656 50.51 -13.87 93.84
C GLN A 656 50.64 -15.04 94.82
N ASN A 657 50.71 -16.27 94.32
CA ASN A 657 50.93 -17.47 95.15
C ASN A 657 52.28 -17.44 95.87
N THR A 658 53.34 -16.92 95.25
CA THR A 658 54.63 -16.71 95.95
C THR A 658 54.56 -15.59 97.01
N ILE A 659 53.89 -14.47 96.72
CA ILE A 659 53.70 -13.35 97.66
C ILE A 659 52.92 -13.83 98.90
N LYS A 660 51.85 -14.59 98.70
CA LYS A 660 51.03 -15.15 99.78
C LYS A 660 51.82 -16.07 100.71
N ARG A 661 52.76 -16.86 100.16
CA ARG A 661 53.71 -17.69 100.92
C ARG A 661 54.74 -16.85 101.69
N LEU A 662 55.28 -15.81 101.07
CA LEU A 662 56.22 -14.89 101.74
C LEU A 662 55.53 -14.10 102.87
N GLY A 663 54.25 -13.76 102.73
CA GLY A 663 53.44 -13.11 103.77
C GLY A 663 53.30 -13.95 105.05
N THR A 664 53.01 -15.25 104.92
CA THR A 664 52.91 -16.14 106.10
C THR A 664 54.28 -16.46 106.71
N GLU A 665 55.34 -16.57 105.90
CA GLU A 665 56.71 -16.61 106.41
C GLU A 665 57.05 -15.34 107.20
N ARG A 666 56.74 -14.14 106.66
CA ARG A 666 56.95 -12.84 107.30
C ARG A 666 56.24 -12.75 108.66
N GLU A 667 54.98 -13.14 108.71
CA GLU A 667 54.17 -13.16 109.94
C GLU A 667 54.76 -14.13 110.98
N SER A 668 55.25 -15.30 110.55
CA SER A 668 55.96 -16.23 111.44
C SER A 668 57.25 -15.63 112.02
N PHE A 669 57.90 -14.70 111.31
CA PHE A 669 59.04 -13.93 111.84
C PHE A 669 58.57 -12.82 112.80
N GLU A 670 57.42 -12.19 112.58
CA GLU A 670 56.82 -11.21 113.50
C GLU A 670 56.47 -11.84 114.86
N VAL A 671 55.80 -13.00 114.86
CA VAL A 671 55.46 -13.72 116.10
C VAL A 671 56.73 -14.14 116.86
N ARG A 672 57.77 -14.61 116.15
CA ARG A 672 59.08 -14.90 116.75
C ARG A 672 59.78 -13.64 117.28
N SER A 673 59.66 -12.52 116.58
CA SER A 673 60.21 -11.21 116.99
C SER A 673 59.59 -10.75 118.31
N LYS A 674 58.25 -10.76 118.38
CA LYS A 674 57.44 -10.37 119.54
C LYS A 674 57.64 -11.32 120.72
N LYS A 675 57.73 -12.64 120.51
CA LYS A 675 58.11 -13.58 121.59
C LYS A 675 59.50 -13.29 122.16
N LEU A 676 60.50 -13.03 121.33
CA LEU A 676 61.83 -12.60 121.81
C LEU A 676 61.75 -11.23 122.52
N GLU A 677 60.74 -10.41 122.22
CA GLU A 677 60.51 -9.10 122.85
C GLU A 677 59.89 -9.29 124.23
N GLU A 678 59.01 -10.29 124.39
CA GLU A 678 58.44 -10.78 125.64
C GLU A 678 59.46 -11.51 126.56
N GLU A 679 60.40 -12.24 125.97
CA GLU A 679 61.50 -12.87 126.71
C GLU A 679 62.47 -11.81 127.27
N LEU A 680 62.82 -10.82 126.45
CA LEU A 680 63.43 -9.59 126.95
C LEU A 680 62.48 -8.90 127.95
N ALA A 681 61.15 -8.90 127.69
CA ALA A 681 60.06 -8.38 128.54
C ALA A 681 60.02 -8.97 129.95
N THR A 682 60.70 -10.11 130.12
CA THR A 682 60.93 -10.78 131.39
C THR A 682 62.32 -10.46 131.95
N ALA A 683 63.38 -10.57 131.15
CA ALA A 683 64.78 -10.39 131.59
C ALA A 683 65.07 -9.03 132.27
N LYS A 684 64.73 -7.89 131.63
CA LYS A 684 64.78 -6.54 132.25
C LYS A 684 63.95 -6.46 133.56
N GLY A 685 62.92 -7.28 133.70
CA GLY A 685 61.93 -7.28 134.79
C GLY A 685 62.40 -8.02 136.05
N GLU A 686 63.31 -8.97 135.92
CA GLU A 686 63.86 -9.71 137.07
C GLU A 686 64.89 -8.91 137.88
N ILE A 687 65.53 -7.93 137.27
CA ILE A 687 66.95 -7.73 137.55
C ILE A 687 67.31 -6.40 138.25
N LEU A 688 66.50 -5.40 138.65
CA LEU A 688 65.11 -5.13 139.08
C LEU A 688 64.79 -5.64 140.46
N ARG A 689 64.38 -6.91 140.55
CA ARG A 689 64.26 -7.59 141.83
C ARG A 689 65.66 -7.71 142.45
N LEU A 690 66.69 -7.97 141.63
CA LEU A 690 68.09 -7.86 142.05
C LEU A 690 68.47 -6.42 142.43
N ARG A 691 68.17 -5.40 141.60
CA ARG A 691 68.40 -3.96 141.91
C ARG A 691 67.86 -3.49 143.26
N ARG A 692 66.78 -4.06 143.78
CA ARG A 692 66.22 -3.63 145.07
C ARG A 692 66.77 -4.38 146.28
N HIS A 693 67.45 -5.51 146.09
CA HIS A 693 67.35 -6.60 147.05
C HIS A 693 68.03 -6.32 148.41
N ILE A 694 68.81 -5.24 148.48
CA ILE A 694 70.04 -5.29 149.24
C ILE A 694 70.59 -3.86 149.46
N SER A 695 69.68 -2.91 149.75
CA SER A 695 69.84 -1.44 149.83
C SER A 695 70.15 -0.86 151.21
N THR A 696 70.88 -1.60 152.04
CA THR A 696 70.73 -1.59 153.51
C THR A 696 72.01 -1.51 154.39
N GLY A 697 73.17 -1.04 153.87
CA GLY A 697 74.39 -0.66 154.64
C GLY A 697 75.64 -0.22 153.82
N GLY A 698 76.12 1.03 153.95
CA GLY A 698 77.02 1.72 152.97
C GLY A 698 78.54 1.69 153.23
N SER A 699 79.26 2.80 152.95
CA SER A 699 80.75 2.92 153.00
C SER A 699 81.47 2.59 151.65
N PRO A 700 82.75 2.98 151.42
CA PRO A 700 83.00 3.97 150.35
C PRO A 700 84.20 3.69 149.41
N ASN A 701 84.52 4.70 148.57
CA ASN A 701 85.78 4.94 147.81
C ASN A 701 85.98 4.25 146.44
N THR A 702 86.33 5.07 145.42
CA THR A 702 87.48 4.93 144.49
C THR A 702 87.58 3.68 143.57
N GLN A 703 87.99 3.69 142.28
CA GLN A 703 88.24 4.65 141.15
C GLN A 703 88.86 3.78 140.00
N VAL A 704 89.05 4.29 138.76
CA VAL A 704 89.86 3.66 137.65
C VAL A 704 89.14 2.45 136.96
N LEU A 705 88.82 2.45 135.64
CA LEU A 705 89.64 2.12 134.43
C LEU A 705 90.27 0.70 134.47
N SER A 706 90.42 -0.08 133.38
CA SER A 706 90.02 0.03 131.96
C SER A 706 90.25 -1.32 131.22
N GLU A 707 89.86 -1.43 129.93
CA GLU A 707 90.47 -2.33 128.89
C GLU A 707 90.35 -3.88 129.04
N ALA A 708 90.56 -4.74 128.02
CA ALA A 708 90.52 -4.63 126.54
C ALA A 708 90.53 -6.03 125.85
N GLY A 709 90.20 -6.07 124.54
CA GLY A 709 90.60 -7.13 123.59
C GLY A 709 89.69 -8.37 123.48
N ALA A 710 89.73 -9.17 122.40
CA ALA A 710 90.45 -9.02 121.12
C ALA A 710 89.74 -9.80 119.97
N ALA A 711 90.09 -9.53 118.71
CA ALA A 711 89.57 -10.22 117.50
C ALA A 711 90.36 -11.50 117.15
N PRO A 712 89.95 -12.31 116.14
CA PRO A 712 90.56 -12.12 114.80
C PRO A 712 89.75 -12.59 113.53
N ILE A 713 90.04 -11.99 112.36
CA ILE A 713 90.30 -12.61 110.99
C ILE A 713 89.19 -13.53 110.35
N SER A 714 88.81 -13.52 109.05
CA SER A 714 89.45 -13.11 107.77
C SER A 714 88.48 -12.73 106.62
N SER A 715 89.00 -11.98 105.62
CA SER A 715 88.73 -11.97 104.13
C SER A 715 87.44 -12.57 103.53
N ARG A 716 86.79 -12.02 102.48
CA ARG A 716 87.26 -11.29 101.27
C ARG A 716 86.03 -10.73 100.46
N ALA A 717 85.97 -9.66 99.65
CA ALA A 717 86.75 -8.43 99.35
C ALA A 717 87.11 -8.21 97.84
N LEU A 718 87.01 -6.94 97.36
CA LEU A 718 87.32 -6.39 96.00
C LEU A 718 86.27 -6.65 94.86
N LYS A 719 86.01 -5.78 93.85
CA LYS A 719 86.32 -4.32 93.65
C LYS A 719 85.43 -3.60 92.58
N GLN A 720 85.29 -2.27 92.79
CA GLN A 720 85.09 -1.07 91.93
C GLN A 720 85.03 -1.08 90.37
N GLN A 721 84.34 -0.05 89.83
CA GLN A 721 84.43 0.57 88.45
C GLN A 721 85.82 1.27 88.20
N PRO A 722 86.15 1.97 87.06
CA PRO A 722 85.36 2.43 85.88
C PRO A 722 86.07 2.34 84.47
N MET A 723 85.49 3.02 83.45
CA MET A 723 85.99 3.65 82.18
C MET A 723 87.45 3.39 81.68
N ASN A 724 87.80 3.43 80.37
CA ASN A 724 87.24 4.19 79.21
C ASN A 724 87.71 3.65 77.82
N ASP A 725 87.12 4.13 76.69
CA ASP A 725 87.66 4.31 75.30
C ASP A 725 88.43 3.13 74.59
N ARG A 726 88.24 2.71 73.31
CA ARG A 726 88.12 3.51 72.06
C ARG A 726 87.90 2.64 70.76
N VAL A 727 86.92 3.03 69.93
CA VAL A 727 86.83 3.03 68.43
C VAL A 727 87.74 2.13 67.56
N GLN A 728 87.14 1.30 66.66
CA GLN A 728 87.29 1.41 65.18
C GLN A 728 86.23 0.61 64.39
N ASN A 729 86.07 0.91 63.08
CA ASN A 729 84.94 0.50 62.21
C ASN A 729 85.39 0.36 60.73
N ILE A 730 84.96 -0.70 60.02
CA ILE A 730 85.08 -0.95 58.57
C ILE A 730 84.21 -2.17 58.14
N ASN A 731 83.80 -2.39 56.87
CA ASN A 731 83.24 -1.50 55.83
C ASN A 731 82.85 -2.31 54.56
N GLY A 732 81.85 -1.84 53.79
CA GLY A 732 81.62 -2.17 52.36
C GLY A 732 80.76 -3.42 52.05
N ALA A 733 80.23 -3.59 50.82
CA ALA A 733 80.11 -2.67 49.67
C ALA A 733 79.09 -3.19 48.61
N ASP A 734 78.57 -2.28 47.76
CA ASP A 734 77.82 -2.49 46.49
C ASP A 734 76.45 -3.25 46.54
N ALA A 735 75.50 -3.10 45.60
CA ALA A 735 75.51 -2.50 44.25
C ALA A 735 74.22 -1.68 43.90
N VAL A 736 74.05 -1.29 42.62
CA VAL A 736 73.27 -0.14 42.09
C VAL A 736 72.90 -0.39 40.59
N PRO A 737 71.85 0.18 39.92
CA PRO A 737 70.49 0.67 40.27
C PRO A 737 69.40 -0.01 39.35
N PRO A 738 68.25 0.57 38.86
CA PRO A 738 68.15 1.79 38.01
C PRO A 738 66.87 2.70 38.06
N ARG A 739 67.13 4.02 37.92
CA ARG A 739 66.40 5.04 37.11
C ARG A 739 64.88 5.36 37.29
N SER A 740 64.68 6.61 37.70
CA SER A 740 63.60 7.60 37.42
C SER A 740 63.09 7.64 35.95
N PRO A 741 61.93 8.30 35.57
CA PRO A 741 61.78 9.78 35.66
C PRO A 741 60.37 10.49 35.60
N LYS A 742 60.40 11.83 35.82
CA LYS A 742 59.61 12.93 35.18
C LYS A 742 58.07 13.06 35.31
N ARG A 743 57.67 13.93 36.26
CA ARG A 743 57.02 15.26 36.04
C ARG A 743 56.48 15.59 34.63
N ILE A 744 55.15 15.77 34.49
CA ILE A 744 54.50 16.64 33.46
C ILE A 744 53.31 17.40 34.09
N TYR A 745 53.23 18.72 33.84
CA TYR A 745 52.01 19.54 34.02
C TYR A 745 51.20 19.53 32.73
N ARG A 746 49.86 19.44 32.79
CA ARG A 746 49.00 19.88 31.66
C ARG A 746 47.69 20.54 32.10
N ARG A 747 47.66 21.87 32.00
CA ARG A 747 46.49 22.74 32.18
C ARG A 747 46.02 23.20 30.79
N LYS A 748 44.83 22.78 30.30
CA LYS A 748 43.98 23.57 29.37
C LYS A 748 42.67 22.87 28.90
N ARG A 749 41.57 23.63 29.06
CA ARG A 749 40.44 23.89 28.10
C ARG A 749 39.51 22.77 27.58
N LYS A 750 38.20 23.05 27.68
CA LYS A 750 37.13 22.70 26.70
C LYS A 750 37.51 23.18 25.28
N PRO A 751 37.14 22.44 24.22
CA PRO A 751 35.90 22.72 23.46
C PRO A 751 34.78 21.71 23.82
N ALA A 752 33.49 21.92 23.58
CA ALA A 752 32.78 22.72 22.57
C ALA A 752 32.71 22.07 21.17
N ALA A 753 32.00 20.94 21.12
CA ALA A 753 31.09 20.50 20.06
C ALA A 753 29.93 19.78 20.77
#